data_AF-A0A2L1S5T6-F1
#
_entry.id   AF-A0A2L1S5T6-F1
#
_cell.length_a   1.000
_cell.length_b   1.000
_cell.length_c   1.000
_cell.angle_alpha   90.00
_cell.angle_beta   90.00
_cell.angle_gamma   90.00
#
_symmetry.space_group_name_H-M   'P 1'
#
loop_
_entity.id
_entity.type
_entity.pdbx_description
1 polymer ?
#
loop_
_entity_poly.entity_id
_entity_poly.type
_entity_poly.pdbx_seq_one_letter_code
_entity_poly.pdbx_strand_id
1 'polypeptide(L)'
;MAERNPVLVEPIGEAALKPGQRWMPKQGIAATTVLEASPLDSKAQAKTVQSAAEILGHGLAPDMPDGRETGLVVGYVQSGKTLSFTTVIGLARDNRFPLVIVVAGTKSSLLQQSTLRLERDLDTFAAGGAWRKLTNPRTDNAQTIRTTIGDWRETDLDEDERATLLITVLKQKDHLEHLTKLLRDEDLSGIQALVIDDEADQAGLNTKVRKGQESTTYSWLRALRDALPHHTYLQYTATPQAPLLINIMSVLSPSFVHVLEPGDGYVGGKVFFAAGSKYAEAIPPSDVFPAKGLPAAPPDSLLKAMRVFFVGLAYTLLMRTEGEVARRSMLIHPSRIKDDHRTIYQWARHAIDGWAATLKLEDGDPDKVDLLDDFRAAYADLKRTERKLPPFEEVATKLPRALRRTQAIEFNTNGRPTTPEIEWRDADGWILVGGQAVDRGFTVDSLTVTYMGRGVGTGNADAVQQRARFFGYKKSYLGICRVYLEPNTLQAFQSYVAHEEIMRSELTRISETGLSLREWKRSFALSPALSPCRKSVIALGDDYIRGRRTGGWTQQRGAVLSADLRSANAQAIAKLTDSFSFAPDTSYPAAAPSQQHAVCHSVPVNEAVELLVDYQLLDPRDVASMTGILMQLGELSRAQPDAMVSVYRMRPNATGVRTADEDGMLEDGFQQGRTGDGTTAYPGDAFFKSGNQVTIQIHQYDLLQQVEGAAVSVAKAAPLLALHVPPALALNWIVQFQTGQ
;
A
#
# COMPACT_ATOMS: atom_id res chain seq x y z
N MET A 1 -15.66 53.44 -12.44
CA MET A 1 -14.33 52.83 -12.23
C MET A 1 -14.26 52.46 -10.76
N ALA A 2 -14.57 51.21 -10.43
CA ALA A 2 -14.40 50.69 -9.08
C ALA A 2 -12.96 50.17 -8.98
N GLU A 3 -12.20 50.67 -8.00
CA GLU A 3 -10.85 50.20 -7.71
C GLU A 3 -10.90 48.70 -7.39
N ARG A 4 -10.23 47.89 -8.22
CA ARG A 4 -9.99 46.47 -7.93
C ARG A 4 -8.98 46.41 -6.79
N ASN A 5 -9.35 45.79 -5.67
CA ASN A 5 -8.43 45.45 -4.60
C ASN A 5 -7.24 44.65 -5.17
N PRO A 6 -6.00 44.90 -4.71
CA PRO A 6 -4.84 44.15 -5.15
C PRO A 6 -4.98 42.66 -4.78
N VAL A 7 -4.65 41.80 -5.73
CA VAL A 7 -4.59 40.34 -5.54
C VAL A 7 -3.53 40.05 -4.47
N LEU A 8 -3.96 39.57 -3.31
CA LEU A 8 -3.08 39.09 -2.24
C LEU A 8 -2.46 37.75 -2.69
N VAL A 9 -1.31 37.81 -3.34
CA VAL A 9 -0.42 36.67 -3.52
C VAL A 9 0.46 36.59 -2.29
N GLU A 10 0.12 35.73 -1.33
CA GLU A 10 1.01 35.44 -0.21
C GLU A 10 2.03 34.36 -0.63
N PRO A 11 3.34 34.59 -0.47
CA PRO A 11 4.32 33.51 -0.56
C PRO A 11 3.95 32.42 0.44
N ILE A 12 4.03 31.14 0.03
CA ILE A 12 3.89 29.99 0.94
C ILE A 12 5.18 29.91 1.79
N GLY A 13 5.40 30.90 2.66
CA GLY A 13 6.61 31.08 3.47
C GLY A 13 7.91 31.35 2.68
N GLU A 14 8.83 32.11 3.26
CA GLU A 14 10.24 32.19 2.80
C GLU A 14 11.01 30.92 3.21
N ALA A 15 10.50 29.74 2.90
CA ALA A 15 11.20 28.50 3.18
C ALA A 15 12.18 28.19 2.04
N ALA A 16 13.43 27.84 2.40
CA ALA A 16 14.35 27.22 1.46
C ALA A 16 13.69 25.99 0.82
N LEU A 17 13.99 25.73 -0.47
CA LEU A 17 13.53 24.53 -1.16
C LEU A 17 13.87 23.29 -0.33
N LYS A 18 12.89 22.40 -0.14
CA LYS A 18 13.15 21.12 0.51
C LYS A 18 14.10 20.26 -0.33
N PRO A 19 14.83 19.31 0.27
CA PRO A 19 15.66 18.38 -0.47
C PRO A 19 14.89 17.72 -1.63
N GLY A 20 15.45 17.79 -2.85
CA GLY A 20 14.84 17.27 -4.07
C GLY A 20 13.77 18.16 -4.72
N GLN A 21 13.35 19.26 -4.10
CA GLN A 21 12.42 20.23 -4.69
C GLN A 21 13.18 21.11 -5.70
N ARG A 22 12.58 21.34 -6.88
CA ARG A 22 13.19 22.08 -7.98
C ARG A 22 12.81 23.55 -8.02
N TRP A 23 11.60 23.86 -7.57
CA TRP A 23 11.04 25.21 -7.58
C TRP A 23 9.96 25.35 -6.51
N MET A 24 9.60 26.58 -6.17
CA MET A 24 8.59 26.88 -5.15
C MET A 24 7.30 27.39 -5.81
N PRO A 25 6.20 26.60 -5.80
CA PRO A 25 4.91 27.06 -6.28
C PRO A 25 4.33 28.18 -5.41
N LYS A 26 3.59 29.10 -6.04
CA LYS A 26 2.86 30.19 -5.38
C LYS A 26 1.39 29.84 -5.23
N GLN A 27 0.80 30.15 -4.07
CA GLN A 27 -0.64 30.03 -3.87
C GLN A 27 -1.34 31.26 -4.47
N GLY A 28 -2.36 31.04 -5.28
CA GLY A 28 -3.23 32.08 -5.82
C GLY A 28 -4.70 31.77 -5.55
N ILE A 29 -5.58 32.29 -6.40
CA ILE A 29 -7.03 32.18 -6.23
C ILE A 29 -7.48 30.73 -6.35
N ALA A 30 -6.96 29.98 -7.32
CA ALA A 30 -7.46 28.64 -7.61
C ALA A 30 -7.18 27.65 -6.47
N ALA A 31 -5.97 27.64 -5.91
CA ALA A 31 -5.66 26.82 -4.73
C ALA A 31 -6.44 27.28 -3.49
N THR A 32 -6.62 28.59 -3.31
CA THR A 32 -7.38 29.15 -2.17
C THR A 32 -8.84 28.72 -2.20
N THR A 33 -9.50 28.80 -3.36
CA THR A 33 -10.88 28.34 -3.55
C THR A 33 -11.07 26.87 -3.15
N VAL A 34 -10.13 26.00 -3.52
CA VAL A 34 -10.16 24.58 -3.14
C VAL A 34 -10.14 24.39 -1.62
N LEU A 35 -9.30 25.16 -0.93
CA LEU A 35 -9.12 25.05 0.51
C LEU A 35 -10.34 25.61 1.27
N GLU A 36 -10.88 26.74 0.83
CA GLU A 36 -12.07 27.37 1.40
C GLU A 36 -13.33 26.52 1.20
N ALA A 37 -13.44 25.81 0.08
CA ALA A 37 -14.53 24.85 -0.17
C ALA A 37 -14.39 23.56 0.66
N SER A 38 -13.23 23.32 1.27
CA SER A 38 -12.97 22.12 2.06
C SER A 38 -13.51 22.26 3.50
N PRO A 39 -13.89 21.15 4.17
CA PRO A 39 -14.33 21.17 5.56
C PRO A 39 -13.18 21.29 6.57
N LEU A 40 -11.97 21.64 6.13
CA LEU A 40 -10.77 21.71 6.96
C LEU A 40 -10.72 23.04 7.74
N ASP A 41 -10.15 23.01 8.94
CA ASP A 41 -9.77 24.24 9.65
C ASP A 41 -8.55 24.91 9.00
N SER A 42 -8.30 26.17 9.35
CA SER A 42 -7.22 26.97 8.75
C SER A 42 -5.83 26.34 8.91
N LYS A 43 -5.58 25.61 10.00
CA LYS A 43 -4.30 24.93 10.23
C LYS A 43 -4.14 23.74 9.30
N ALA A 44 -5.20 22.95 9.10
CA ALA A 44 -5.22 21.82 8.18
C ALA A 44 -5.18 22.29 6.71
N GLN A 45 -5.81 23.42 6.38
CA GLN A 45 -5.70 24.07 5.07
C GLN A 45 -4.24 24.47 4.78
N ALA A 46 -3.57 25.15 5.71
CA ALA A 46 -2.16 25.55 5.57
C ALA A 46 -1.22 24.34 5.35
N LYS A 47 -1.42 23.25 6.10
CA LYS A 47 -0.67 22.01 5.88
C LYS A 47 -0.93 21.39 4.51
N THR A 48 -2.19 21.43 4.05
CA THR A 48 -2.60 20.85 2.78
C THR A 48 -1.97 21.60 1.61
N VAL A 49 -1.98 22.93 1.63
CA VAL A 49 -1.37 23.73 0.56
C VAL A 49 0.15 23.62 0.56
N GLN A 50 0.78 23.59 1.73
CA GLN A 50 2.22 23.34 1.84
C GLN A 50 2.60 21.98 1.25
N SER A 51 1.88 20.92 1.63
CA SER A 51 2.09 19.58 1.06
C SER A 51 1.86 19.56 -0.45
N ALA A 52 0.87 20.27 -0.96
CA ALA A 52 0.61 20.35 -2.40
C ALA A 52 1.70 21.13 -3.15
N ALA A 53 2.24 22.19 -2.55
CA ALA A 53 3.34 22.97 -3.10
C ALA A 53 4.64 22.14 -3.16
N GLU A 54 4.91 21.32 -2.15
CA GLU A 54 6.04 20.38 -2.17
C GLU A 54 5.90 19.37 -3.32
N ILE A 55 4.72 18.74 -3.45
CA ILE A 55 4.44 17.78 -4.53
C ILE A 55 4.65 18.41 -5.92
N LEU A 56 4.11 19.60 -6.15
CA LEU A 56 4.22 20.29 -7.44
C LEU A 56 5.65 20.80 -7.68
N GLY A 57 6.32 21.28 -6.64
CA GLY A 57 7.68 21.81 -6.67
C GLY A 57 8.76 20.77 -6.93
N HIS A 58 8.53 19.49 -6.63
CA HIS A 58 9.38 18.38 -7.09
C HIS A 58 9.26 18.11 -8.60
N GLY A 59 8.14 18.52 -9.20
CA GLY A 59 7.90 18.46 -10.64
C GLY A 59 8.72 19.49 -11.42
N LEU A 60 8.38 19.63 -12.70
CA LEU A 60 8.97 20.65 -13.58
C LEU A 60 8.21 21.97 -13.47
N ALA A 61 8.94 23.08 -13.45
CA ALA A 61 8.37 24.42 -13.51
C ALA A 61 8.09 24.81 -14.98
N PRO A 62 7.08 25.66 -15.27
CA PRO A 62 6.74 26.04 -16.65
C PRO A 62 7.84 26.80 -17.41
N ASP A 63 8.79 27.41 -16.71
CA ASP A 63 9.91 28.16 -17.28
C ASP A 63 11.15 27.28 -17.54
N MET A 64 11.08 26.00 -17.20
CA MET A 64 12.15 25.03 -17.52
C MET A 64 12.05 24.54 -18.97
N PRO A 65 13.16 24.07 -19.56
CA PRO A 65 13.12 23.38 -20.84
C PRO A 65 12.22 22.14 -20.82
N ASP A 66 11.77 21.73 -22.01
CA ASP A 66 11.03 20.49 -22.22
C ASP A 66 11.70 19.31 -21.51
N GLY A 67 10.89 18.53 -20.80
CA GLY A 67 11.38 17.54 -19.85
C GLY A 67 10.25 16.68 -19.32
N ARG A 68 10.61 15.57 -18.68
CA ARG A 68 9.63 14.59 -18.18
C ARG A 68 9.97 14.24 -16.75
N GLU A 69 8.98 14.35 -15.87
CA GLU A 69 9.12 13.91 -14.49
C GLU A 69 8.00 12.96 -14.07
N THR A 70 8.30 11.99 -13.20
CA THR A 70 7.35 11.06 -12.60
C THR A 70 7.51 11.03 -11.09
N GLY A 71 6.49 11.44 -10.36
CA GLY A 71 6.43 11.41 -8.90
C GLY A 71 5.42 10.40 -8.38
N LEU A 72 5.67 9.85 -7.20
CA LEU A 72 4.73 8.99 -6.48
C LEU A 72 4.19 9.72 -5.24
N VAL A 73 2.88 9.85 -5.15
CA VAL A 73 2.19 10.42 -3.98
C VAL A 73 1.44 9.32 -3.25
N VAL A 74 1.87 9.02 -2.01
CA VAL A 74 1.38 7.91 -1.21
C VAL A 74 0.60 8.41 -0.01
N GLY A 75 -0.67 8.02 0.12
CA GLY A 75 -1.48 8.33 1.30
C GLY A 75 -2.36 7.17 1.70
N TYR A 76 -2.66 7.03 2.99
CA TYR A 76 -3.53 5.95 3.49
C TYR A 76 -4.87 5.87 2.74
N VAL A 77 -5.56 4.72 2.79
CA VAL A 77 -6.92 4.59 2.24
C VAL A 77 -7.83 5.64 2.86
N GLN A 78 -8.55 6.39 2.02
CA GLN A 78 -9.49 7.44 2.45
C GLN A 78 -8.85 8.54 3.33
N SER A 79 -7.56 8.82 3.17
CA SER A 79 -6.83 9.88 3.90
C SER A 79 -7.07 11.31 3.37
N GLY A 80 -7.62 11.47 2.17
CA GLY A 80 -7.78 12.79 1.53
C GLY A 80 -6.93 13.02 0.28
N LYS A 81 -6.39 11.96 -0.35
CA LYS A 81 -5.66 12.04 -1.64
C LYS A 81 -6.30 12.92 -2.70
N THR A 82 -7.63 12.86 -2.83
CA THR A 82 -8.36 13.70 -3.78
C THR A 82 -8.28 15.18 -3.47
N LEU A 83 -8.38 15.57 -2.20
CA LEU A 83 -8.18 16.97 -1.81
C LEU A 83 -6.74 17.41 -2.10
N SER A 84 -5.77 16.54 -1.83
CA SER A 84 -4.35 16.78 -2.17
C SER A 84 -4.16 17.05 -3.66
N PHE A 85 -4.57 16.14 -4.56
CA PHE A 85 -4.36 16.39 -5.99
C PHE A 85 -5.21 17.55 -6.52
N THR A 86 -6.38 17.82 -5.94
CA THR A 86 -7.18 18.99 -6.34
C THR A 86 -6.48 20.29 -5.95
N THR A 87 -5.85 20.33 -4.77
CA THR A 87 -5.04 21.47 -4.34
C THR A 87 -3.81 21.64 -5.23
N VAL A 88 -3.15 20.53 -5.63
CA VAL A 88 -2.06 20.55 -6.61
C VAL A 88 -2.53 21.09 -7.97
N ILE A 89 -3.73 20.73 -8.42
CA ILE A 89 -4.32 21.26 -9.67
C ILE A 89 -4.60 22.77 -9.54
N GLY A 90 -5.12 23.23 -8.40
CA GLY A 90 -5.28 24.66 -8.11
C GLY A 90 -3.94 25.41 -8.17
N LEU A 91 -2.91 24.87 -7.51
CA LEU A 91 -1.56 25.44 -7.57
C LEU A 91 -1.00 25.42 -9.00
N ALA A 92 -1.26 24.38 -9.79
CA ALA A 92 -0.83 24.33 -11.18
C ALA A 92 -1.45 25.49 -11.99
N ARG A 93 -2.74 25.81 -11.81
CA ARG A 93 -3.37 26.98 -12.43
C ARG A 93 -2.75 28.30 -11.98
N ASP A 94 -2.54 28.44 -10.68
CA ASP A 94 -1.92 29.64 -10.07
C ASP A 94 -0.47 29.84 -10.56
N ASN A 95 0.19 28.76 -10.98
CA ASN A 95 1.55 28.77 -11.51
C ASN A 95 1.59 28.50 -13.01
N ARG A 96 0.55 28.90 -13.77
CA ARG A 96 0.56 28.98 -15.24
C ARG A 96 0.75 27.65 -15.97
N PHE A 97 0.13 26.56 -15.48
CA PHE A 97 0.06 25.29 -16.21
C PHE A 97 -1.11 25.33 -17.21
N PRO A 98 -0.87 25.32 -18.54
CA PRO A 98 -1.95 25.39 -19.52
C PRO A 98 -2.80 24.12 -19.57
N LEU A 99 -2.23 22.96 -19.23
CA LEU A 99 -2.84 21.66 -19.41
C LEU A 99 -2.76 20.80 -18.14
N VAL A 100 -3.92 20.32 -17.69
CA VAL A 100 -4.04 19.36 -16.60
C VAL A 100 -4.85 18.16 -17.07
N ILE A 101 -4.32 16.95 -16.93
CA ILE A 101 -4.99 15.70 -17.30
C ILE A 101 -5.12 14.82 -16.06
N VAL A 102 -6.36 14.48 -15.69
CA VAL A 102 -6.67 13.52 -14.64
C VAL A 102 -7.08 12.19 -15.27
N VAL A 103 -6.19 11.21 -15.19
CA VAL A 103 -6.43 9.83 -15.57
C VAL A 103 -7.13 9.14 -14.41
N ALA A 104 -8.45 9.02 -14.51
CA ALA A 104 -9.29 8.42 -13.48
C ALA A 104 -9.33 6.89 -13.58
N GLY A 105 -10.01 6.20 -12.66
CA GLY A 105 -10.12 4.74 -12.65
C GLY A 105 -10.74 4.09 -13.91
N THR A 106 -11.01 2.79 -13.83
CA THR A 106 -11.49 2.02 -15.01
C THR A 106 -13.01 1.97 -15.18
N LYS A 107 -13.79 2.62 -14.30
CA LYS A 107 -15.26 2.59 -14.33
C LYS A 107 -15.83 3.98 -14.56
N SER A 108 -16.85 4.09 -15.40
CA SER A 108 -17.52 5.36 -15.71
C SER A 108 -18.10 6.06 -14.49
N SER A 109 -18.66 5.32 -13.53
CA SER A 109 -19.18 5.89 -12.28
C SER A 109 -18.10 6.56 -11.42
N LEU A 110 -16.89 5.97 -11.38
CA LEU A 110 -15.76 6.55 -10.65
C LEU A 110 -15.24 7.81 -11.35
N LEU A 111 -15.18 7.79 -12.69
CA LEU A 111 -14.86 9.00 -13.46
C LEU A 111 -15.86 10.10 -13.15
N GLN A 112 -17.17 9.83 -13.29
CA GLN A 112 -18.23 10.83 -13.03
C GLN A 112 -18.11 11.43 -11.63
N GLN A 113 -17.86 10.60 -10.60
CA GLN A 113 -17.65 11.07 -9.24
C GLN A 113 -16.43 12.00 -9.12
N SER A 114 -15.28 11.62 -9.68
CA SER A 114 -14.07 12.47 -9.65
C SER A 114 -14.27 13.76 -10.46
N THR A 115 -14.92 13.67 -11.61
CA THR A 115 -15.26 14.77 -12.51
C THR A 115 -16.17 15.81 -11.84
N LEU A 116 -17.25 15.39 -11.17
CA LEU A 116 -18.15 16.28 -10.43
C LEU A 116 -17.46 16.89 -9.21
N ARG A 117 -16.62 16.11 -8.53
CA ARG A 117 -15.88 16.61 -7.37
C ARG A 117 -14.88 17.69 -7.76
N LEU A 118 -14.14 17.51 -8.85
CA LEU A 118 -13.22 18.53 -9.37
C LEU A 118 -13.96 19.80 -9.77
N GLU A 119 -15.14 19.70 -10.40
CA GLU A 119 -15.97 20.88 -10.73
C GLU A 119 -16.34 21.69 -9.51
N ARG A 120 -16.82 21.01 -8.46
CA ARG A 120 -17.23 21.64 -7.22
C ARG A 120 -16.04 22.24 -6.48
N ASP A 121 -14.97 21.47 -6.31
CA ASP A 121 -13.83 21.85 -5.47
C ASP A 121 -12.98 22.94 -6.13
N LEU A 122 -12.86 22.98 -7.46
CA LEU A 122 -12.14 24.05 -8.20
C LEU A 122 -13.06 25.23 -8.60
N ASP A 123 -14.35 25.15 -8.28
CA ASP A 123 -15.40 26.07 -8.74
C ASP A 123 -15.28 26.44 -10.22
N THR A 124 -15.22 25.42 -11.08
CA THR A 124 -14.93 25.62 -12.51
C THR A 124 -15.98 26.46 -13.25
N PHE A 125 -17.15 26.69 -12.63
CA PHE A 125 -18.23 27.49 -13.19
C PHE A 125 -18.18 28.96 -12.75
N ALA A 126 -17.84 29.26 -11.49
CA ALA A 126 -17.80 30.65 -11.01
C ALA A 126 -16.42 31.30 -11.16
N ALA A 127 -15.36 30.55 -11.48
CA ALA A 127 -13.99 31.03 -11.63
C ALA A 127 -13.72 31.91 -12.88
N GLY A 128 -14.71 32.67 -13.37
CA GLY A 128 -14.51 33.75 -14.35
C GLY A 128 -13.94 33.34 -15.71
N GLY A 129 -13.99 32.06 -16.09
CA GLY A 129 -13.40 31.55 -17.32
C GLY A 129 -12.00 30.94 -17.17
N ALA A 130 -11.45 30.88 -15.95
CA ALA A 130 -10.10 30.35 -15.68
C ALA A 130 -9.91 28.86 -16.03
N TRP A 131 -10.98 28.12 -16.28
CA TRP A 131 -10.98 26.70 -16.59
C TRP A 131 -11.74 26.38 -17.87
N ARG A 132 -11.17 25.53 -18.72
CA ARG A 132 -11.91 24.82 -19.79
C ARG A 132 -11.87 23.34 -19.48
N LYS A 133 -13.04 22.73 -19.28
CA LYS A 133 -13.12 21.33 -18.88
C LYS A 133 -13.57 20.42 -20.02
N LEU A 134 -12.90 19.28 -20.18
CA LEU A 134 -13.32 18.20 -21.06
C LEU A 134 -13.36 16.88 -20.31
N THR A 135 -14.31 16.00 -20.66
CA THR A 135 -14.42 14.65 -20.11
C THR A 135 -14.43 13.65 -21.25
N ASN A 136 -13.49 12.70 -21.24
CA ASN A 136 -13.33 11.68 -22.30
C ASN A 136 -13.36 12.27 -23.72
N PRO A 137 -12.49 13.24 -24.04
CA PRO A 137 -12.62 14.02 -25.27
C PRO A 137 -12.59 13.16 -26.54
N ARG A 138 -13.25 13.70 -27.56
CA ARG A 138 -13.43 13.15 -28.90
C ARG A 138 -13.09 14.21 -29.96
N THR A 139 -13.22 13.85 -31.23
CA THR A 139 -12.81 14.69 -32.37
C THR A 139 -13.52 16.04 -32.44
N ASP A 140 -14.74 16.13 -31.94
CA ASP A 140 -15.51 17.38 -31.80
C ASP A 140 -14.89 18.36 -30.79
N ASN A 141 -14.00 17.88 -29.89
CA ASN A 141 -13.31 18.73 -28.93
C ASN A 141 -11.98 19.29 -29.45
N ALA A 142 -11.53 18.91 -30.66
CA ALA A 142 -10.23 19.32 -31.19
C ALA A 142 -10.06 20.84 -31.24
N GLN A 143 -11.09 21.56 -31.70
CA GLN A 143 -11.05 23.02 -31.77
C GLN A 143 -10.92 23.66 -30.38
N THR A 144 -11.63 23.14 -29.37
CA THR A 144 -11.53 23.63 -27.99
C THR A 144 -10.13 23.44 -27.43
N ILE A 145 -9.49 22.28 -27.68
CA ILE A 145 -8.12 22.00 -27.23
C ILE A 145 -7.16 23.01 -27.88
N ARG A 146 -7.22 23.15 -29.21
CA ARG A 146 -6.37 24.07 -29.98
C ARG A 146 -6.48 25.51 -29.50
N THR A 147 -7.70 26.04 -29.40
CA THR A 147 -7.91 27.42 -28.97
C THR A 147 -7.38 27.62 -27.54
N THR A 148 -7.77 26.76 -26.59
CA THR A 148 -7.36 26.92 -25.18
C THR A 148 -5.85 26.86 -25.00
N ILE A 149 -5.15 25.98 -25.71
CA ILE A 149 -3.69 25.88 -25.64
C ILE A 149 -3.02 27.05 -26.38
N GLY A 150 -3.58 27.46 -27.52
CA GLY A 150 -3.12 28.62 -28.29
C GLY A 150 -3.14 29.91 -27.48
N ASP A 151 -4.19 30.16 -26.68
CA ASP A 151 -4.34 31.34 -25.82
C ASP A 151 -3.13 31.53 -24.87
N TRP A 152 -2.47 30.46 -24.46
CA TRP A 152 -1.28 30.55 -23.60
C TRP A 152 -0.02 31.04 -24.31
N ARG A 153 0.01 30.93 -25.65
CA ARG A 153 1.10 31.45 -26.50
C ARG A 153 0.89 32.90 -26.90
N GLU A 154 -0.36 33.37 -26.86
CA GLU A 154 -0.69 34.75 -27.18
C GLU A 154 -0.13 35.72 -26.12
N THR A 155 0.41 36.84 -26.58
CA THR A 155 1.09 37.82 -25.70
C THR A 155 0.21 39.02 -25.35
N ASP A 156 -0.88 39.20 -26.06
CA ASP A 156 -1.88 40.26 -25.92
C ASP A 156 -3.03 39.90 -24.97
N LEU A 157 -3.19 38.61 -24.62
CA LEU A 157 -4.18 38.16 -23.64
C LEU A 157 -3.73 38.38 -22.19
N ASP A 158 -4.63 38.90 -21.36
CA ASP A 158 -4.46 39.00 -19.90
C ASP A 158 -4.48 37.60 -19.24
N GLU A 159 -4.03 37.50 -17.99
CA GLU A 159 -3.90 36.21 -17.29
C GLU A 159 -5.25 35.54 -16.94
N ASP A 160 -6.31 36.33 -16.78
CA ASP A 160 -7.67 35.85 -16.57
C ASP A 160 -8.36 35.39 -17.86
N GLU A 161 -7.84 35.80 -19.04
CA GLU A 161 -8.31 35.33 -20.35
C GLU A 161 -7.72 33.96 -20.73
N ARG A 162 -6.61 33.56 -20.09
CA ARG A 162 -5.91 32.29 -20.36
C ARG A 162 -6.45 31.18 -19.47
N ALA A 163 -7.36 30.38 -20.01
CA ALA A 163 -7.94 29.27 -19.26
C ALA A 163 -7.01 28.05 -19.20
N THR A 164 -6.91 27.38 -18.05
CA THR A 164 -6.27 26.05 -17.98
C THR A 164 -7.23 24.99 -18.50
N LEU A 165 -6.76 24.15 -19.42
CA LEU A 165 -7.49 23.01 -19.96
C LEU A 165 -7.42 21.84 -18.98
N LEU A 166 -8.54 21.54 -18.32
CA LEU A 166 -8.71 20.41 -17.39
C LEU A 166 -9.41 19.24 -18.10
N ILE A 167 -8.67 18.16 -18.35
CA ILE A 167 -9.18 16.95 -19.00
C ILE A 167 -9.34 15.85 -17.97
N THR A 168 -10.54 15.29 -17.82
CA THR A 168 -10.77 14.05 -17.07
C THR A 168 -10.97 12.89 -18.05
N VAL A 169 -10.19 11.81 -17.92
CA VAL A 169 -10.20 10.71 -18.88
C VAL A 169 -10.22 9.35 -18.17
N LEU A 170 -11.01 8.42 -18.70
CA LEU A 170 -11.08 7.06 -18.19
C LEU A 170 -9.79 6.28 -18.55
N LYS A 171 -9.23 5.53 -17.59
CA LYS A 171 -8.04 4.69 -17.80
C LYS A 171 -8.37 3.40 -18.55
N GLN A 172 -8.81 3.57 -19.78
CA GLN A 172 -9.18 2.53 -20.73
C GLN A 172 -8.60 2.86 -22.10
N LYS A 173 -8.31 1.81 -22.88
CA LYS A 173 -7.71 1.91 -24.21
C LYS A 173 -8.34 3.02 -25.07
N ASP A 174 -9.64 2.90 -25.35
CA ASP A 174 -10.27 3.76 -26.34
C ASP A 174 -10.28 5.23 -25.92
N HIS A 175 -10.41 5.52 -24.63
CA HIS A 175 -10.38 6.89 -24.13
C HIS A 175 -8.98 7.52 -24.16
N LEU A 176 -7.96 6.75 -23.76
CA LEU A 176 -6.57 7.20 -23.84
C LEU A 176 -6.10 7.35 -25.29
N GLU A 177 -6.52 6.44 -26.18
CA GLU A 177 -6.22 6.50 -27.61
C GLU A 177 -6.76 7.78 -28.25
N HIS A 178 -8.05 8.09 -28.06
CA HIS A 178 -8.64 9.30 -28.63
C HIS A 178 -7.99 10.57 -28.10
N LEU A 179 -7.78 10.68 -26.78
CA LEU A 179 -7.09 11.83 -26.19
C LEU A 179 -5.66 11.99 -26.74
N THR A 180 -4.91 10.89 -26.83
CA THR A 180 -3.53 10.92 -27.32
C THR A 180 -3.46 11.40 -28.77
N LYS A 181 -4.40 10.97 -29.63
CA LYS A 181 -4.45 11.43 -31.03
C LYS A 181 -4.72 12.92 -31.11
N LEU A 182 -5.71 13.42 -30.35
CA LEU A 182 -6.02 14.86 -30.31
C LEU A 182 -4.82 15.70 -29.87
N LEU A 183 -4.08 15.25 -28.85
CA LEU A 183 -2.92 16.00 -28.34
C LEU A 183 -1.73 15.98 -29.30
N ARG A 184 -1.57 14.91 -30.10
CA ARG A 184 -0.50 14.81 -31.11
C ARG A 184 -0.71 15.71 -32.32
N ASP A 185 -1.95 16.12 -32.57
CA ASP A 185 -2.29 17.04 -33.65
C ASP A 185 -2.00 18.50 -33.28
N GLU A 186 -1.63 18.78 -32.03
CA GLU A 186 -1.31 20.11 -31.51
C GLU A 186 0.20 20.27 -31.24
N ASP A 187 0.72 21.50 -31.35
CA ASP A 187 2.08 21.81 -30.93
C ASP A 187 2.14 22.09 -29.41
N LEU A 188 2.63 21.09 -28.68
CA LEU A 188 2.75 21.12 -27.21
C LEU A 188 4.17 21.43 -26.72
N SER A 189 5.07 21.89 -27.59
CA SER A 189 6.42 22.33 -27.19
C SER A 189 6.36 23.53 -26.25
N GLY A 190 7.06 23.49 -25.11
CA GLY A 190 6.99 24.50 -24.06
C GLY A 190 5.64 24.61 -23.33
N ILE A 191 4.66 23.74 -23.62
CA ILE A 191 3.39 23.70 -22.90
C ILE A 191 3.54 22.78 -21.68
N GLN A 192 3.58 23.37 -20.49
CA GLN A 192 3.71 22.60 -19.25
C GLN A 192 2.43 21.84 -18.91
N ALA A 193 2.52 20.51 -18.87
CA ALA A 193 1.40 19.64 -18.55
C ALA A 193 1.54 18.98 -17.17
N LEU A 194 0.46 18.96 -16.40
CA LEU A 194 0.33 18.15 -15.20
C LEU A 194 -0.56 16.94 -15.48
N VAL A 195 -0.05 15.74 -15.27
CA VAL A 195 -0.83 14.50 -15.39
C VAL A 195 -0.99 13.87 -14.02
N ILE A 196 -2.23 13.73 -13.54
CA ILE A 196 -2.57 13.01 -12.31
C ILE A 196 -3.07 11.61 -12.69
N ASP A 197 -2.38 10.58 -12.21
CA ASP A 197 -2.82 9.19 -12.31
C ASP A 197 -3.43 8.74 -10.99
N ASP A 198 -4.77 8.73 -10.92
CA ASP A 198 -5.50 8.27 -9.75
C ASP A 198 -5.57 6.73 -9.74
N GLU A 199 -5.43 6.15 -8.55
CA GLU A 199 -5.31 4.68 -8.37
C GLU A 199 -4.18 4.10 -9.27
N ALA A 200 -2.97 4.66 -9.19
CA ALA A 200 -1.85 4.34 -10.07
C ALA A 200 -1.44 2.85 -10.07
N ASP A 201 -1.76 2.11 -9.01
CA ASP A 201 -1.57 0.65 -8.90
C ASP A 201 -2.59 -0.17 -9.75
N GLN A 202 -3.59 0.49 -10.32
CA GLN A 202 -4.64 -0.11 -11.13
C GLN A 202 -4.52 0.27 -12.61
N ALA A 203 -4.57 -0.77 -13.46
CA ALA A 203 -4.75 -0.74 -14.92
C ALA A 203 -3.67 -0.03 -15.76
N GLY A 204 -2.90 0.91 -15.19
CA GLY A 204 -1.83 1.64 -15.87
C GLY A 204 -0.54 0.85 -16.01
N LEU A 205 -0.26 -0.06 -15.07
CA LEU A 205 0.96 -0.87 -15.08
C LEU A 205 0.92 -1.97 -16.14
N ASN A 206 2.08 -2.33 -16.69
CA ASN A 206 2.17 -3.37 -17.71
C ASN A 206 1.88 -4.77 -17.12
N THR A 207 0.73 -5.35 -17.45
CA THR A 207 0.31 -6.68 -16.99
C THR A 207 0.80 -7.82 -17.88
N LYS A 208 1.47 -7.54 -19.00
CA LYS A 208 1.99 -8.53 -19.94
C LYS A 208 3.53 -8.64 -19.93
N VAL A 209 4.19 -8.03 -18.95
CA VAL A 209 5.66 -7.99 -18.85
C VAL A 209 6.30 -9.39 -18.89
N ARG A 210 5.68 -10.39 -18.23
CA ARG A 210 6.15 -11.79 -18.24
C ARG A 210 6.08 -12.49 -19.60
N LYS A 211 5.35 -11.91 -20.54
CA LYS A 211 5.24 -12.40 -21.92
C LYS A 211 6.15 -11.61 -22.87
N GLY A 212 6.99 -10.70 -22.35
CA GLY A 212 7.77 -9.76 -23.15
C GLY A 212 6.90 -8.79 -23.96
N GLN A 213 5.68 -8.49 -23.50
CA GLN A 213 4.69 -7.69 -24.22
C GLN A 213 4.20 -6.52 -23.39
N GLU A 214 3.62 -5.51 -24.05
CA GLU A 214 2.91 -4.40 -23.41
C GLU A 214 1.40 -4.70 -23.30
N SER A 215 0.79 -4.39 -22.15
CA SER A 215 -0.67 -4.31 -22.05
C SER A 215 -1.17 -3.06 -22.78
N THR A 216 -2.36 -3.15 -23.38
CA THR A 216 -2.88 -2.08 -24.25
C THR A 216 -3.12 -0.76 -23.52
N THR A 217 -3.56 -0.81 -22.26
CA THR A 217 -3.73 0.41 -21.45
C THR A 217 -2.38 1.05 -21.13
N TYR A 218 -1.35 0.24 -20.82
CA TYR A 218 0.01 0.73 -20.58
C TYR A 218 0.60 1.40 -21.83
N SER A 219 0.45 0.78 -23.01
CA SER A 219 0.99 1.33 -24.26
C SER A 219 0.38 2.69 -24.60
N TRP A 220 -0.93 2.88 -24.39
CA TRP A 220 -1.59 4.17 -24.61
C TRP A 220 -1.27 5.20 -23.53
N LEU A 221 -1.06 4.79 -22.28
CA LEU A 221 -0.61 5.69 -21.23
C LEU A 221 0.82 6.19 -21.50
N ARG A 222 1.70 5.32 -21.99
CA ARG A 222 3.02 5.72 -22.49
C ARG A 222 2.91 6.67 -23.68
N ALA A 223 2.07 6.34 -24.66
CA ALA A 223 1.85 7.17 -25.85
C ALA A 223 1.28 8.56 -25.52
N LEU A 224 0.40 8.66 -24.52
CA LEU A 224 -0.12 9.93 -23.99
C LEU A 224 1.02 10.78 -23.44
N ARG A 225 1.90 10.19 -22.63
CA ARG A 225 3.05 10.89 -22.06
C ARG A 225 4.07 11.30 -23.10
N ASP A 226 4.29 10.47 -24.12
CA ASP A 226 5.15 10.80 -25.25
C ASP A 226 4.59 11.98 -26.07
N ALA A 227 3.27 12.20 -26.06
CA ALA A 227 2.64 13.35 -26.69
C ALA A 227 2.79 14.65 -25.89
N LEU A 228 3.32 14.61 -24.67
CA LEU A 228 3.50 15.77 -23.79
C LEU A 228 5.01 16.03 -23.60
N PRO A 229 5.64 16.93 -24.36
CA PRO A 229 7.09 17.15 -24.30
C PRO A 229 7.57 17.65 -22.94
N HIS A 230 6.77 18.50 -22.29
CA HIS A 230 7.06 19.09 -20.98
C HIS A 230 5.96 18.70 -19.99
N HIS A 231 6.22 17.72 -19.12
CA HIS A 231 5.20 17.23 -18.19
C HIS A 231 5.72 16.71 -16.85
N THR A 232 4.89 16.90 -15.83
CA THR A 232 4.99 16.21 -14.54
C THR A 232 3.87 15.18 -14.43
N TYR A 233 4.22 13.90 -14.24
CA TYR A 233 3.30 12.79 -14.06
C TYR A 233 3.26 12.36 -12.59
N LEU A 234 2.15 12.58 -11.89
CA LEU A 234 1.99 12.24 -10.48
C LEU A 234 1.11 11.00 -10.31
N GLN A 235 1.68 9.95 -9.74
CA GLN A 235 0.99 8.71 -9.39
C GLN A 235 0.40 8.83 -7.98
N TYR A 236 -0.93 8.90 -7.87
CA TYR A 236 -1.62 8.87 -6.59
C TYR A 236 -2.09 7.45 -6.26
N THR A 237 -1.72 6.94 -5.08
CA THR A 237 -2.20 5.61 -4.64
C THR A 237 -2.16 5.43 -3.11
N ALA A 238 -2.99 4.51 -2.62
CA ALA A 238 -2.86 3.97 -1.26
C ALA A 238 -1.93 2.75 -1.18
N THR A 239 -1.68 2.12 -2.31
CA THR A 239 -1.06 0.80 -2.48
C THR A 239 0.20 0.95 -3.35
N PRO A 240 1.29 1.55 -2.82
CA PRO A 240 2.46 1.91 -3.63
C PRO A 240 3.33 0.71 -4.04
N GLN A 241 3.01 -0.50 -3.58
CA GLN A 241 3.83 -1.70 -3.84
C GLN A 241 4.00 -1.96 -5.33
N ALA A 242 2.94 -1.83 -6.13
CA ALA A 242 3.02 -2.11 -7.56
C ALA A 242 3.81 -1.02 -8.33
N PRO A 243 3.54 0.29 -8.15
CA PRO A 243 4.37 1.35 -8.73
C PRO A 243 5.84 1.30 -8.32
N LEU A 244 6.17 0.82 -7.13
CA LEU A 244 7.56 0.67 -6.67
C LEU A 244 8.26 -0.60 -7.18
N LEU A 245 7.52 -1.61 -7.66
CA LEU A 245 8.06 -2.90 -8.10
C LEU A 245 8.13 -3.08 -9.63
N ILE A 246 7.69 -2.10 -10.41
CA ILE A 246 7.91 -2.12 -11.88
C ILE A 246 9.39 -1.89 -12.20
N ASN A 247 9.86 -2.28 -13.38
CA ASN A 247 11.24 -2.08 -13.79
C ASN A 247 11.65 -0.58 -13.69
N ILE A 248 12.85 -0.28 -13.15
CA ILE A 248 13.36 1.10 -12.95
C ILE A 248 13.43 1.88 -14.26
N MET A 249 13.77 1.20 -15.37
CA MET A 249 13.84 1.78 -16.71
C MET A 249 12.45 2.01 -17.31
N SER A 250 11.37 1.53 -16.68
CA SER A 250 10.02 1.88 -17.11
C SER A 250 9.82 3.38 -16.96
N VAL A 251 9.24 4.00 -17.98
CA VAL A 251 8.88 5.42 -17.96
C VAL A 251 7.95 5.75 -16.78
N LEU A 252 7.16 4.79 -16.29
CA LEU A 252 6.26 4.94 -15.14
C LEU A 252 6.96 4.75 -13.79
N SER A 253 8.25 4.43 -13.76
CA SER A 253 9.02 4.32 -12.52
C SER A 253 9.21 5.72 -11.92
N PRO A 254 8.69 5.98 -10.71
CA PRO A 254 8.80 7.29 -10.08
C PRO A 254 10.26 7.59 -9.70
N SER A 255 10.64 8.87 -9.79
CA SER A 255 11.95 9.39 -9.38
C SER A 255 11.93 9.97 -7.96
N PHE A 256 10.79 10.49 -7.50
CA PHE A 256 10.60 11.03 -6.17
C PHE A 256 9.31 10.49 -5.53
N VAL A 257 9.24 10.57 -4.20
CA VAL A 257 8.04 10.23 -3.42
C VAL A 257 7.63 11.40 -2.53
N HIS A 258 6.33 11.59 -2.40
CA HIS A 258 5.72 12.39 -1.35
C HIS A 258 4.77 11.54 -0.52
N VAL A 259 4.95 11.55 0.79
CA VAL A 259 4.09 10.80 1.72
C VAL A 259 3.06 11.75 2.34
N LEU A 260 1.78 11.52 2.04
CA LEU A 260 0.68 12.31 2.59
C LEU A 260 0.38 11.88 4.02
N GLU A 261 0.36 12.85 4.92
CA GLU A 261 -0.07 12.69 6.29
C GLU A 261 -1.57 13.01 6.44
N PRO A 262 -2.36 12.11 7.04
CA PRO A 262 -3.78 12.37 7.26
C PRO A 262 -4.01 13.39 8.38
N GLY A 263 -5.13 14.12 8.33
CA GLY A 263 -5.51 15.04 9.40
C GLY A 263 -5.96 14.34 10.69
N ASP A 264 -6.06 15.09 11.79
CA ASP A 264 -6.32 14.59 13.15
C ASP A 264 -7.61 13.78 13.32
N GLY A 265 -8.57 13.94 12.41
CA GLY A 265 -9.86 13.21 12.39
C GLY A 265 -9.82 11.83 11.73
N TYR A 266 -8.71 11.47 11.09
CA TYR A 266 -8.54 10.20 10.40
C TYR A 266 -8.38 9.02 11.37
N VAL A 267 -8.98 7.89 11.00
CA VAL A 267 -8.88 6.61 11.70
C VAL A 267 -8.52 5.55 10.66
N GLY A 268 -7.38 4.89 10.86
CA GLY A 268 -6.86 3.88 9.93
C GLY A 268 -6.45 2.59 10.63
N GLY A 269 -5.56 1.84 9.97
CA GLY A 269 -5.13 0.50 10.38
C GLY A 269 -4.62 0.40 11.82
N LYS A 270 -3.81 1.38 12.26
CA LYS A 270 -3.28 1.43 13.64
C LYS A 270 -4.38 1.39 14.70
N VAL A 271 -5.52 2.03 14.45
CA VAL A 271 -6.61 2.08 15.44
C VAL A 271 -7.41 0.79 15.45
N PHE A 272 -7.71 0.24 14.26
CA PHE A 272 -8.55 -0.95 14.15
C PHE A 272 -7.80 -2.25 14.46
N PHE A 273 -6.51 -2.34 14.17
CA PHE A 273 -5.78 -3.61 14.16
C PHE A 273 -4.52 -3.65 15.05
N ALA A 274 -4.22 -2.58 15.80
CA ALA A 274 -3.19 -2.69 16.83
C ALA A 274 -3.54 -3.75 17.89
N ALA A 275 -2.51 -4.26 18.55
CA ALA A 275 -2.67 -5.21 19.66
C ALA A 275 -3.62 -4.64 20.73
N GLY A 276 -4.62 -5.42 21.12
CA GLY A 276 -5.64 -5.00 22.10
C GLY A 276 -6.72 -4.05 21.57
N SER A 277 -6.78 -3.79 20.26
CA SER A 277 -7.88 -3.05 19.64
C SER A 277 -9.24 -3.68 19.98
N LYS A 278 -10.22 -2.82 20.27
CA LYS A 278 -11.60 -3.20 20.61
C LYS A 278 -12.57 -3.02 19.44
N TYR A 279 -12.08 -2.55 18.30
CA TYR A 279 -12.93 -2.15 17.17
C TYR A 279 -13.07 -3.24 16.10
N ALA A 280 -12.16 -4.21 16.06
CA ALA A 280 -12.20 -5.33 15.13
C ALA A 280 -12.31 -6.66 15.89
N GLU A 281 -13.23 -7.53 15.47
CA GLU A 281 -13.42 -8.87 16.02
C GLU A 281 -13.45 -9.94 14.94
N ALA A 282 -12.98 -11.14 15.30
CA ALA A 282 -13.06 -12.31 14.44
C ALA A 282 -14.49 -12.86 14.46
N ILE A 283 -15.04 -13.13 13.28
CA ILE A 283 -16.28 -13.89 13.13
C ILE A 283 -16.03 -15.32 13.64
N PRO A 284 -16.90 -15.87 14.51
CA PRO A 284 -16.76 -17.24 14.99
C PRO A 284 -16.63 -18.23 13.82
N PRO A 285 -15.76 -19.25 13.90
CA PRO A 285 -15.60 -20.21 12.81
C PRO A 285 -16.90 -20.90 12.35
N SER A 286 -17.88 -21.06 13.24
CA SER A 286 -19.23 -21.58 12.94
C SER A 286 -20.06 -20.68 12.02
N ASP A 287 -19.76 -19.37 12.03
CA ASP A 287 -20.55 -18.33 11.38
C ASP A 287 -19.87 -17.79 10.11
N VAL A 288 -18.64 -18.24 9.83
CA VAL A 288 -17.94 -17.93 8.60
C VAL A 288 -18.68 -18.56 7.44
N PHE A 289 -18.96 -17.77 6.39
CA PHE A 289 -19.67 -18.28 5.23
C PHE A 289 -18.84 -19.36 4.52
N PRO A 290 -19.43 -20.52 4.17
CA PRO A 290 -18.74 -21.53 3.40
C PRO A 290 -18.39 -21.01 2.00
N ALA A 291 -17.39 -21.65 1.37
CA ALA A 291 -16.97 -21.27 0.02
C ALA A 291 -18.04 -21.55 -1.07
N LYS A 292 -19.01 -22.41 -0.78
CA LYS A 292 -20.13 -22.77 -1.65
C LYS A 292 -21.43 -22.77 -0.87
N GLY A 293 -22.38 -21.95 -1.32
CA GLY A 293 -23.70 -21.83 -0.71
C GLY A 293 -23.67 -21.04 0.60
N LEU A 294 -24.80 -20.44 0.93
CA LEU A 294 -25.04 -19.83 2.23
C LEU A 294 -25.81 -20.81 3.14
N PRO A 295 -25.71 -20.67 4.47
CA PRO A 295 -26.60 -21.38 5.39
C PRO A 295 -28.07 -21.01 5.11
N ALA A 296 -29.02 -21.80 5.63
CA ALA A 296 -30.44 -21.54 5.42
C ALA A 296 -30.95 -20.29 6.17
N ALA A 297 -30.30 -19.94 7.28
CA ALA A 297 -30.61 -18.81 8.13
C ALA A 297 -29.38 -17.91 8.30
N PRO A 298 -29.56 -16.61 8.61
CA PRO A 298 -28.45 -15.72 8.91
C PRO A 298 -27.67 -16.20 10.15
N PRO A 299 -26.33 -16.17 10.14
CA PRO A 299 -25.53 -16.48 11.33
C PRO A 299 -25.77 -15.48 12.47
N ASP A 300 -25.60 -15.94 13.71
CA ASP A 300 -25.82 -15.13 14.91
C ASP A 300 -24.89 -13.92 14.97
N SER A 301 -23.63 -14.06 14.54
CA SER A 301 -22.69 -12.94 14.47
C SER A 301 -23.11 -11.86 13.47
N LEU A 302 -23.82 -12.20 12.38
CA LEU A 302 -24.39 -11.21 11.46
C LEU A 302 -25.54 -10.44 12.14
N LEU A 303 -26.44 -11.16 12.82
CA LEU A 303 -27.54 -10.53 13.57
C LEU A 303 -27.01 -9.66 14.72
N LYS A 304 -25.97 -10.10 15.44
CA LYS A 304 -25.23 -9.31 16.44
C LYS A 304 -24.70 -8.02 15.82
N ALA A 305 -23.99 -8.10 14.70
CA ALA A 305 -23.43 -6.93 14.01
C ALA A 305 -24.53 -5.93 13.59
N MET A 306 -25.67 -6.43 13.10
CA MET A 306 -26.83 -5.59 12.76
C MET A 306 -27.43 -4.92 14.00
N ARG A 307 -27.58 -5.63 15.13
CA ARG A 307 -28.06 -5.03 16.38
C ARG A 307 -27.11 -3.93 16.86
N VAL A 308 -25.79 -4.16 16.80
CA VAL A 308 -24.79 -3.13 17.12
C VAL A 308 -24.93 -1.89 16.22
N PHE A 309 -25.15 -2.09 14.92
CA PHE A 309 -25.44 -0.99 14.00
C PHE A 309 -26.67 -0.19 14.44
N PHE A 310 -27.78 -0.86 14.77
CA PHE A 310 -29.01 -0.18 15.18
C PHE A 310 -28.90 0.52 16.53
N VAL A 311 -28.17 -0.03 17.51
CA VAL A 311 -27.88 0.68 18.76
C VAL A 311 -27.04 1.94 18.48
N GLY A 312 -26.00 1.83 17.64
CA GLY A 312 -25.17 2.98 17.25
C GLY A 312 -25.95 4.07 16.50
N LEU A 313 -26.89 3.67 15.63
CA LEU A 313 -27.79 4.60 14.94
C LEU A 313 -28.81 5.22 15.90
N ALA A 314 -29.40 4.44 16.80
CA ALA A 314 -30.33 4.94 17.83
C ALA A 314 -29.65 5.96 18.75
N TYR A 315 -28.42 5.67 19.20
CA TYR A 315 -27.59 6.61 19.95
C TYR A 315 -27.32 7.90 19.14
N THR A 316 -26.96 7.77 17.87
CA THR A 316 -26.74 8.93 16.99
C THR A 316 -28.00 9.79 16.85
N LEU A 317 -29.18 9.16 16.69
CA LEU A 317 -30.46 9.86 16.61
C LEU A 317 -30.89 10.51 17.92
N LEU A 318 -30.46 9.96 19.05
CA LEU A 318 -30.72 10.51 20.38
C LEU A 318 -29.86 11.75 20.67
N MET A 319 -28.59 11.70 20.30
CA MET A 319 -27.61 12.76 20.61
C MET A 319 -27.54 13.90 19.59
N ARG A 320 -28.20 13.75 18.44
CA ARG A 320 -28.15 14.76 17.38
C ARG A 320 -28.71 16.10 17.85
N THR A 321 -28.08 17.18 17.39
CA THR A 321 -28.62 18.52 17.55
C THR A 321 -29.66 18.84 16.46
N GLU A 322 -30.51 19.83 16.69
CA GLU A 322 -31.49 20.26 15.71
C GLU A 322 -30.80 20.79 14.44
N GLY A 323 -31.19 20.27 13.27
CA GLY A 323 -30.53 20.55 11.99
C GLY A 323 -29.34 19.64 11.65
N GLU A 324 -28.85 18.82 12.59
CA GLU A 324 -27.72 17.92 12.33
C GLU A 324 -28.14 16.67 11.54
N VAL A 325 -27.36 16.39 10.49
CA VAL A 325 -27.54 15.19 9.68
C VAL A 325 -26.98 13.97 10.41
N ALA A 326 -27.87 13.26 11.10
CA ALA A 326 -27.56 12.16 11.99
C ALA A 326 -27.71 10.78 11.31
N ARG A 327 -26.85 10.49 10.32
CA ARG A 327 -26.94 9.26 9.52
C ARG A 327 -25.83 8.28 9.82
N ARG A 328 -26.12 6.98 9.68
CA ARG A 328 -25.11 5.91 9.81
C ARG A 328 -25.30 4.85 8.74
N SER A 329 -24.20 4.23 8.34
CA SER A 329 -24.21 3.15 7.36
C SER A 329 -23.57 1.88 7.90
N MET A 330 -24.02 0.74 7.41
CA MET A 330 -23.45 -0.58 7.59
C MET A 330 -23.08 -1.16 6.23
N LEU A 331 -21.95 -1.84 6.17
CA LEU A 331 -21.50 -2.58 4.99
C LEU A 331 -21.44 -4.06 5.31
N ILE A 332 -22.18 -4.87 4.56
CA ILE A 332 -22.09 -6.33 4.57
C ILE A 332 -21.41 -6.74 3.27
N HIS A 333 -20.23 -7.34 3.39
CA HIS A 333 -19.46 -7.84 2.27
C HIS A 333 -19.58 -9.37 2.18
N PRO A 334 -20.57 -9.90 1.43
CA PRO A 334 -20.75 -11.33 1.21
C PRO A 334 -19.69 -11.96 0.27
N SER A 335 -19.90 -13.24 -0.08
CA SER A 335 -19.07 -14.02 -1.00
C SER A 335 -18.99 -13.40 -2.42
N ARG A 336 -18.20 -14.00 -3.32
CA ARG A 336 -18.10 -13.59 -4.73
C ARG A 336 -19.35 -13.88 -5.56
N ILE A 337 -20.22 -14.78 -5.11
CA ILE A 337 -21.40 -15.22 -5.86
C ILE A 337 -22.51 -14.19 -5.70
N LYS A 338 -23.10 -13.76 -6.82
CA LYS A 338 -24.14 -12.71 -6.82
C LYS A 338 -25.43 -13.15 -6.10
N ASP A 339 -25.82 -14.41 -6.27
CA ASP A 339 -27.03 -14.95 -5.64
C ASP A 339 -26.96 -14.90 -4.11
N ASP A 340 -25.75 -15.03 -3.54
CA ASP A 340 -25.53 -14.86 -2.09
C ASP A 340 -25.86 -13.43 -1.62
N HIS A 341 -25.72 -12.42 -2.48
CA HIS A 341 -25.98 -11.01 -2.12
C HIS A 341 -27.47 -10.79 -1.92
N ARG A 342 -28.32 -11.39 -2.77
CA ARG A 342 -29.78 -11.35 -2.67
C ARG A 342 -30.27 -11.99 -1.38
N THR A 343 -29.76 -13.17 -1.05
CA THR A 343 -30.14 -13.90 0.17
C THR A 343 -29.79 -13.11 1.43
N ILE A 344 -28.58 -12.53 1.50
CA ILE A 344 -28.15 -11.73 2.65
C ILE A 344 -28.93 -10.42 2.74
N TYR A 345 -29.25 -9.79 1.61
CA TYR A 345 -30.16 -8.65 1.57
C TYR A 345 -31.54 -9.00 2.13
N GLN A 346 -32.11 -10.15 1.75
CA GLN A 346 -33.38 -10.64 2.27
C GLN A 346 -33.31 -10.92 3.78
N TRP A 347 -32.24 -11.54 4.27
CA TRP A 347 -32.03 -11.72 5.70
C TRP A 347 -32.00 -10.41 6.47
N ALA A 348 -31.27 -9.41 5.97
CA ALA A 348 -31.21 -8.11 6.61
C ALA A 348 -32.60 -7.45 6.67
N ARG A 349 -33.37 -7.52 5.58
CA ARG A 349 -34.74 -6.99 5.53
C ARG A 349 -35.69 -7.71 6.48
N HIS A 350 -35.68 -9.04 6.48
CA HIS A 350 -36.53 -9.84 7.36
C HIS A 350 -36.20 -9.59 8.84
N ALA A 351 -34.92 -9.46 9.20
CA ALA A 351 -34.51 -9.11 10.55
C ALA A 351 -35.02 -7.71 10.96
N ILE A 352 -34.88 -6.71 10.09
CA ILE A 352 -35.39 -5.35 10.35
C ILE A 352 -36.90 -5.36 10.57
N ASP A 353 -37.64 -5.99 9.66
CA ASP A 353 -39.11 -5.99 9.69
C ASP A 353 -39.63 -6.79 10.90
N GLY A 354 -38.98 -7.93 11.20
CA GLY A 354 -39.26 -8.74 12.40
C GLY A 354 -39.02 -7.97 13.69
N TRP A 355 -37.83 -7.40 13.87
CA TRP A 355 -37.52 -6.59 15.07
C TRP A 355 -38.45 -5.39 15.22
N ALA A 356 -38.79 -4.71 14.11
CA ALA A 356 -39.72 -3.59 14.14
C ALA A 356 -41.16 -3.99 14.50
N ALA A 357 -41.58 -5.22 14.17
CA ALA A 357 -42.86 -5.78 14.58
C ALA A 357 -42.84 -6.16 16.06
N THR A 358 -41.82 -6.90 16.51
CA THR A 358 -41.65 -7.34 17.90
C THR A 358 -41.59 -6.16 18.88
N LEU A 359 -40.90 -5.06 18.53
CA LEU A 359 -40.84 -3.86 19.39
C LEU A 359 -42.20 -3.16 19.60
N LYS A 360 -43.23 -3.49 18.82
CA LYS A 360 -44.60 -2.97 18.99
C LYS A 360 -45.45 -3.81 19.94
N LEU A 361 -44.99 -4.99 20.34
CA LEU A 361 -45.68 -5.82 21.32
C LEU A 361 -45.70 -5.12 22.69
N GLU A 362 -46.53 -5.61 23.60
CA GLU A 362 -46.63 -5.09 24.97
C GLU A 362 -45.30 -5.30 25.73
N ASP A 363 -44.97 -4.42 26.68
CA ASP A 363 -43.65 -4.40 27.34
C ASP A 363 -43.32 -5.68 28.14
N GLY A 364 -44.31 -6.51 28.46
CA GLY A 364 -44.13 -7.81 29.12
C GLY A 364 -44.18 -9.02 28.20
N ASP A 365 -44.33 -8.82 26.89
CA ASP A 365 -44.33 -9.91 25.92
C ASP A 365 -42.93 -10.59 25.87
N PRO A 366 -42.83 -11.92 26.03
CA PRO A 366 -41.55 -12.62 26.07
C PRO A 366 -40.65 -12.34 24.86
N ASP A 367 -41.21 -12.26 23.64
CA ASP A 367 -40.42 -12.04 22.42
C ASP A 367 -39.81 -10.63 22.41
N LYS A 368 -40.54 -9.64 22.96
CA LYS A 368 -40.03 -8.27 23.10
C LYS A 368 -38.97 -8.16 24.18
N VAL A 369 -39.13 -8.84 25.29
CA VAL A 369 -38.13 -8.89 26.37
C VAL A 369 -36.83 -9.49 25.84
N ASP A 370 -36.90 -10.66 25.19
CA ASP A 370 -35.74 -11.35 24.62
C ASP A 370 -35.04 -10.47 23.57
N LEU A 371 -35.80 -9.81 22.68
CA LEU A 371 -35.23 -8.90 21.70
C LEU A 371 -34.53 -7.69 22.34
N LEU A 372 -35.11 -7.12 23.40
CA LEU A 372 -34.50 -6.01 24.12
C LEU A 372 -33.21 -6.45 24.84
N ASP A 373 -33.16 -7.66 25.36
CA ASP A 373 -31.94 -8.21 25.97
C ASP A 373 -30.84 -8.46 24.93
N ASP A 374 -31.20 -8.93 23.74
CA ASP A 374 -30.28 -9.01 22.60
C ASP A 374 -29.71 -7.63 22.22
N PHE A 375 -30.54 -6.59 22.19
CA PHE A 375 -30.10 -5.20 21.97
C PHE A 375 -29.26 -4.68 23.13
N ARG A 376 -29.54 -5.10 24.38
CA ARG A 376 -28.76 -4.74 25.56
C ARG A 376 -27.36 -5.32 25.51
N ALA A 377 -27.19 -6.53 24.97
CA ALA A 377 -25.89 -7.12 24.71
C ALA A 377 -25.08 -6.30 23.68
N ALA A 378 -25.73 -5.87 22.58
CA ALA A 378 -25.11 -4.97 21.59
C ALA A 378 -24.73 -3.60 22.19
N TYR A 379 -25.56 -3.06 23.07
CA TYR A 379 -25.25 -1.84 23.82
C TYR A 379 -24.05 -2.00 24.76
N ALA A 380 -23.97 -3.11 25.49
CA ALA A 380 -22.84 -3.42 26.36
C ALA A 380 -21.53 -3.50 25.59
N ASP A 381 -21.56 -4.04 24.37
CA ASP A 381 -20.41 -4.02 23.47
C ASP A 381 -19.99 -2.60 23.11
N LEU A 382 -20.89 -1.74 22.64
CA LEU A 382 -20.57 -0.35 22.28
C LEU A 382 -20.06 0.46 23.47
N LYS A 383 -20.57 0.21 24.69
CA LYS A 383 -20.12 0.88 25.92
C LYS A 383 -18.63 0.68 26.23
N ARG A 384 -18.00 -0.35 25.67
CA ARG A 384 -16.54 -0.58 25.79
C ARG A 384 -15.70 0.49 25.08
N THR A 385 -16.28 1.19 24.11
CA THR A 385 -15.58 2.15 23.23
C THR A 385 -16.24 3.52 23.17
N GLU A 386 -17.54 3.63 23.41
CA GLU A 386 -18.25 4.90 23.55
C GLU A 386 -18.63 5.13 25.02
N ARG A 387 -17.91 6.04 25.67
CA ARG A 387 -18.11 6.36 27.09
C ARG A 387 -19.31 7.27 27.33
N LYS A 388 -19.78 7.98 26.30
CA LYS A 388 -20.89 8.94 26.38
C LYS A 388 -22.25 8.31 26.07
N LEU A 389 -22.34 6.99 25.98
CA LEU A 389 -23.61 6.29 25.78
C LEU A 389 -24.57 6.58 26.95
N PRO A 390 -25.77 7.13 26.69
CA PRO A 390 -26.84 7.27 27.67
C PRO A 390 -27.34 5.89 28.13
N PRO A 391 -28.11 5.81 29.24
CA PRO A 391 -28.76 4.57 29.66
C PRO A 391 -29.47 3.84 28.51
N PHE A 392 -29.41 2.50 28.52
CA PHE A 392 -29.96 1.69 27.44
C PHE A 392 -31.43 2.03 27.15
N GLU A 393 -32.24 2.26 28.19
CA GLU A 393 -33.66 2.57 28.04
C GLU A 393 -33.89 3.83 27.19
N GLU A 394 -33.04 4.85 27.32
CA GLU A 394 -33.12 6.06 26.50
C GLU A 394 -32.76 5.78 25.04
N VAL A 395 -31.70 4.99 24.81
CA VAL A 395 -31.29 4.58 23.45
C VAL A 395 -32.37 3.71 22.81
N ALA A 396 -32.97 2.80 23.58
CA ALA A 396 -34.02 1.89 23.14
C ALA A 396 -35.25 2.64 22.60
N THR A 397 -35.57 3.82 23.16
CA THR A 397 -36.67 4.66 22.65
C THR A 397 -36.51 5.06 21.17
N LYS A 398 -35.28 5.08 20.64
CA LYS A 398 -35.00 5.44 19.25
C LYS A 398 -34.93 4.24 18.30
N LEU A 399 -34.86 3.00 18.81
CA LEU A 399 -34.80 1.79 17.98
C LEU A 399 -35.97 1.67 16.99
N PRO A 400 -37.25 1.94 17.36
CA PRO A 400 -38.36 1.85 16.41
C PRO A 400 -38.26 2.84 15.23
N ARG A 401 -37.62 3.99 15.43
CA ARG A 401 -37.34 4.95 14.35
C ARG A 401 -36.15 4.48 13.53
N ALA A 402 -35.06 4.08 14.18
CA ALA A 402 -33.84 3.62 13.52
C ALA A 402 -34.13 2.48 12.53
N LEU A 403 -34.90 1.47 12.95
CA LEU A 403 -35.32 0.35 12.09
C LEU A 403 -36.17 0.83 10.90
N ARG A 404 -37.20 1.64 11.16
CA ARG A 404 -38.14 2.12 10.13
C ARG A 404 -37.52 3.06 9.10
N ARG A 405 -36.55 3.87 9.52
CA ARG A 405 -35.85 4.86 8.69
C ARG A 405 -34.53 4.32 8.13
N THR A 406 -34.34 3.00 8.15
CA THR A 406 -33.19 2.35 7.53
C THR A 406 -33.57 1.75 6.17
N GLN A 407 -32.76 2.01 5.15
CA GLN A 407 -32.88 1.40 3.84
C GLN A 407 -31.77 0.37 3.62
N ALA A 408 -32.12 -0.80 3.09
CA ALA A 408 -31.14 -1.78 2.64
C ALA A 408 -31.01 -1.70 1.11
N ILE A 409 -29.78 -1.79 0.59
CA ILE A 409 -29.48 -1.80 -0.85
C ILE A 409 -28.59 -2.99 -1.19
N GLU A 410 -28.95 -3.69 -2.25
CA GLU A 410 -28.12 -4.73 -2.87
C GLU A 410 -27.31 -4.15 -4.04
N PHE A 411 -26.00 -4.33 -4.00
CA PHE A 411 -25.10 -3.95 -5.09
C PHE A 411 -24.86 -5.14 -6.03
N ASN A 412 -24.96 -4.90 -7.34
CA ASN A 412 -24.86 -5.89 -8.45
C ASN A 412 -26.11 -6.76 -8.69
N THR A 413 -27.25 -6.13 -8.99
CA THR A 413 -28.43 -6.84 -9.49
C THR A 413 -28.20 -7.45 -10.88
N ASN A 414 -28.81 -8.60 -11.15
CA ASN A 414 -28.81 -9.23 -12.47
C ASN A 414 -29.44 -8.26 -13.49
N GLY A 415 -28.63 -7.66 -14.37
CA GLY A 415 -29.09 -6.86 -15.52
C GLY A 415 -28.59 -5.41 -15.60
N ARG A 416 -27.97 -4.83 -14.57
CA ARG A 416 -27.30 -3.51 -14.66
C ARG A 416 -25.99 -3.49 -13.87
N PRO A 417 -24.81 -3.44 -14.53
CA PRO A 417 -23.52 -3.39 -13.86
C PRO A 417 -23.17 -1.97 -13.38
N THR A 418 -24.13 -1.23 -12.83
CA THR A 418 -23.93 0.14 -12.36
C THR A 418 -24.03 0.16 -10.84
N THR A 419 -23.01 0.69 -10.18
CA THR A 419 -23.08 1.07 -8.77
C THR A 419 -24.24 2.07 -8.63
N PRO A 420 -25.27 1.80 -7.81
CA PRO A 420 -26.37 2.73 -7.63
C PRO A 420 -25.85 4.03 -7.02
N GLU A 421 -26.34 5.15 -7.54
CA GLU A 421 -26.16 6.45 -6.90
C GLU A 421 -27.04 6.47 -5.64
N ILE A 422 -26.44 6.75 -4.49
CA ILE A 422 -27.15 6.78 -3.21
C ILE A 422 -27.32 8.23 -2.80
N GLU A 423 -28.57 8.69 -2.84
CA GLU A 423 -28.96 9.92 -2.18
C GLU A 423 -28.98 9.69 -0.68
N TRP A 424 -27.81 9.83 -0.04
CA TRP A 424 -27.64 9.56 1.39
C TRP A 424 -28.62 10.33 2.26
N ARG A 425 -29.26 11.39 1.75
CA ARG A 425 -30.27 12.21 2.43
C ARG A 425 -31.62 11.56 2.67
N ASP A 426 -31.92 10.46 1.97
CA ASP A 426 -33.26 9.87 1.97
C ASP A 426 -33.56 8.94 3.16
N ALA A 427 -32.55 8.60 3.96
CA ALA A 427 -32.70 7.71 5.12
C ALA A 427 -31.80 8.12 6.30
N ASP A 428 -32.22 7.74 7.52
CA ASP A 428 -31.40 7.90 8.73
C ASP A 428 -30.34 6.77 8.79
N GLY A 429 -30.68 5.57 8.30
CA GLY A 429 -29.77 4.41 8.27
C GLY A 429 -29.65 3.77 6.90
N TRP A 430 -28.47 3.24 6.58
CA TRP A 430 -28.20 2.52 5.33
C TRP A 430 -27.52 1.18 5.59
N ILE A 431 -28.02 0.09 5.00
CA ILE A 431 -27.34 -1.21 4.98
C ILE A 431 -27.01 -1.56 3.54
N LEU A 432 -25.71 -1.63 3.23
CA LEU A 432 -25.21 -1.93 1.91
C LEU A 432 -24.77 -3.39 1.87
N VAL A 433 -25.37 -4.18 0.98
CA VAL A 433 -24.99 -5.58 0.76
C VAL A 433 -24.33 -5.69 -0.60
N GLY A 434 -23.03 -6.00 -0.63
CA GLY A 434 -22.31 -6.03 -1.90
C GLY A 434 -20.89 -6.57 -1.83
N GLY A 435 -20.47 -7.19 -2.92
CA GLY A 435 -19.08 -7.63 -3.14
C GLY A 435 -18.22 -6.59 -3.86
N GLN A 436 -17.61 -7.00 -4.99
CA GLN A 436 -16.62 -6.20 -5.73
C GLN A 436 -17.09 -4.82 -6.26
N ALA A 437 -18.39 -4.54 -6.26
CA ALA A 437 -18.88 -3.20 -6.65
C ALA A 437 -18.65 -2.15 -5.57
N VAL A 438 -18.53 -2.55 -4.31
CA VAL A 438 -18.26 -1.66 -3.16
C VAL A 438 -16.75 -1.62 -2.85
N ASP A 439 -15.97 -2.50 -3.50
CA ASP A 439 -14.56 -2.74 -3.19
C ASP A 439 -13.60 -1.62 -3.58
N ARG A 440 -13.85 -0.81 -4.62
CA ARG A 440 -12.85 0.13 -5.18
C ARG A 440 -13.49 1.45 -5.60
N GLY A 441 -12.95 2.55 -5.09
CA GLY A 441 -13.36 3.93 -5.38
C GLY A 441 -14.72 4.39 -4.80
N PHE A 442 -15.59 3.48 -4.35
CA PHE A 442 -16.85 3.87 -3.70
C PHE A 442 -16.61 4.30 -2.24
N THR A 443 -17.06 5.51 -1.90
CA THR A 443 -17.01 6.02 -0.52
C THR A 443 -18.36 5.79 0.15
N VAL A 444 -18.37 5.02 1.24
CA VAL A 444 -19.56 4.78 2.06
C VAL A 444 -19.67 5.89 3.11
N ASP A 445 -20.71 6.73 3.00
CA ASP A 445 -20.92 7.81 3.96
C ASP A 445 -21.23 7.26 5.36
N SER A 446 -20.63 7.86 6.39
CA SER A 446 -20.95 7.59 7.80
C SER A 446 -20.94 6.09 8.21
N LEU A 447 -20.06 5.28 7.60
CA LEU A 447 -19.94 3.85 7.89
C LEU A 447 -19.46 3.58 9.32
N THR A 448 -20.26 2.85 10.11
CA THR A 448 -19.94 2.43 11.49
C THR A 448 -19.71 0.94 11.63
N VAL A 449 -20.53 0.11 10.98
CA VAL A 449 -20.42 -1.35 11.11
C VAL A 449 -20.03 -1.98 9.78
N THR A 450 -19.00 -2.81 9.79
CA THR A 450 -18.59 -3.61 8.63
C THR A 450 -18.60 -5.09 8.99
N TYR A 451 -19.29 -5.91 8.20
CA TYR A 451 -19.31 -7.37 8.34
C TYR A 451 -18.73 -8.03 7.08
N MET A 452 -17.58 -8.67 7.19
CA MET A 452 -16.88 -9.35 6.09
C MET A 452 -16.69 -10.84 6.41
N GLY A 453 -17.75 -11.63 6.16
CA GLY A 453 -17.74 -13.09 6.33
C GLY A 453 -16.94 -13.87 5.27
N ARG A 454 -16.17 -13.18 4.41
CA ARG A 454 -15.43 -13.78 3.29
C ARG A 454 -13.93 -13.78 3.60
N GLY A 455 -13.25 -14.88 3.27
CA GLY A 455 -11.79 -14.95 3.29
C GLY A 455 -11.08 -14.02 2.29
N VAL A 456 -9.77 -13.84 2.51
CA VAL A 456 -8.88 -12.91 1.78
C VAL A 456 -8.92 -13.09 0.25
N GLY A 457 -9.15 -14.32 -0.25
CA GLY A 457 -9.10 -14.65 -1.67
C GLY A 457 -7.66 -14.91 -2.11
N THR A 458 -7.16 -14.21 -3.13
CA THR A 458 -5.82 -14.45 -3.70
C THR A 458 -4.64 -13.96 -2.82
N GLY A 459 -4.91 -13.38 -1.64
CA GLY A 459 -3.86 -12.95 -0.70
C GLY A 459 -3.00 -11.78 -1.18
N ASN A 460 -3.50 -10.92 -2.07
CA ASN A 460 -2.74 -9.73 -2.47
C ASN A 460 -2.98 -8.58 -1.48
N ALA A 461 -1.90 -7.91 -1.05
CA ALA A 461 -1.96 -6.77 -0.14
C ALA A 461 -2.87 -5.65 -0.65
N ASP A 462 -2.78 -5.32 -1.95
CA ASP A 462 -3.63 -4.30 -2.60
C ASP A 462 -5.12 -4.64 -2.48
N ALA A 463 -5.48 -5.90 -2.66
CA ALA A 463 -6.86 -6.36 -2.59
C ALA A 463 -7.41 -6.39 -1.16
N VAL A 464 -6.57 -6.51 -0.14
CA VAL A 464 -6.96 -6.42 1.27
C VAL A 464 -7.19 -4.97 1.65
N GLN A 465 -6.20 -4.12 1.41
CA GLN A 465 -6.24 -2.71 1.77
C GLN A 465 -7.41 -1.98 1.08
N GLN A 466 -7.67 -2.29 -0.20
CA GLN A 466 -8.78 -1.67 -0.91
C GLN A 466 -10.16 -2.02 -0.32
N ARG A 467 -10.30 -3.12 0.44
CA ARG A 467 -11.57 -3.44 1.13
C ARG A 467 -11.76 -2.70 2.45
N ALA A 468 -10.76 -1.98 2.94
CA ALA A 468 -10.80 -1.27 4.22
C ALA A 468 -11.66 0.01 4.19
N ARG A 469 -12.95 -0.10 3.84
CA ARG A 469 -13.90 1.03 3.80
C ARG A 469 -14.20 1.61 5.18
N PHE A 470 -13.87 0.85 6.23
CA PHE A 470 -13.96 1.28 7.62
C PHE A 470 -12.80 2.21 8.04
N PHE A 471 -11.81 2.49 7.18
CA PHE A 471 -10.87 3.59 7.39
C PHE A 471 -11.48 4.94 6.98
N GLY A 472 -10.82 6.05 7.32
CA GLY A 472 -11.25 7.40 6.93
C GLY A 472 -11.50 8.33 8.12
N TYR A 473 -12.13 9.47 7.86
CA TYR A 473 -12.43 10.49 8.87
C TYR A 473 -13.61 10.07 9.75
N LYS A 474 -13.31 9.32 10.81
CA LYS A 474 -14.30 8.68 11.69
C LYS A 474 -14.15 9.02 13.16
N LYS A 475 -13.15 9.82 13.54
CA LYS A 475 -12.81 10.06 14.96
C LYS A 475 -13.99 10.54 15.80
N SER A 476 -14.87 11.37 15.23
CA SER A 476 -16.07 11.89 15.90
C SER A 476 -17.11 10.82 16.25
N TYR A 477 -17.10 9.67 15.58
CA TYR A 477 -18.03 8.56 15.82
C TYR A 477 -17.32 7.20 15.99
N LEU A 478 -16.01 7.21 16.26
CA LEU A 478 -15.19 6.00 16.42
C LEU A 478 -15.73 5.08 17.52
N GLY A 479 -16.29 5.67 18.58
CA GLY A 479 -16.85 4.95 19.72
C GLY A 479 -17.94 3.93 19.34
N ILE A 480 -18.63 4.13 18.21
CA ILE A 480 -19.68 3.24 17.70
C ILE A 480 -19.27 2.42 16.47
N CYS A 481 -17.99 2.41 16.11
CA CYS A 481 -17.49 1.63 14.98
C CYS A 481 -17.21 0.17 15.38
N ARG A 482 -17.58 -0.78 14.52
CA ARG A 482 -17.24 -2.21 14.64
C ARG A 482 -16.93 -2.86 13.30
N VAL A 483 -15.92 -3.72 13.30
CA VAL A 483 -15.49 -4.48 12.12
C VAL A 483 -15.47 -5.96 12.48
N TYR A 484 -16.29 -6.75 11.80
CA TYR A 484 -16.37 -8.19 11.95
C TYR A 484 -15.71 -8.83 10.73
N LEU A 485 -14.63 -9.58 10.94
CA LEU A 485 -13.84 -10.16 9.86
C LEU A 485 -13.73 -11.67 10.02
N GLU A 486 -13.74 -12.39 8.90
CA GLU A 486 -13.27 -13.77 8.87
C GLU A 486 -11.84 -13.87 9.46
N PRO A 487 -11.51 -14.91 10.26
CA PRO A 487 -10.26 -14.97 11.02
C PRO A 487 -8.97 -14.77 10.21
N ASN A 488 -8.85 -15.38 9.03
CA ASN A 488 -7.67 -15.19 8.17
C ASN A 488 -7.59 -13.77 7.59
N THR A 489 -8.74 -13.15 7.36
CA THR A 489 -8.85 -11.76 6.89
C THR A 489 -8.44 -10.78 7.99
N LEU A 490 -8.84 -11.03 9.24
CA LEU A 490 -8.36 -10.25 10.39
C LEU A 490 -6.83 -10.32 10.51
N GLN A 491 -6.26 -11.53 10.45
CA GLN A 491 -4.80 -11.73 10.52
C GLN A 491 -4.08 -11.05 9.34
N ALA A 492 -4.66 -11.10 8.15
CA ALA A 492 -4.12 -10.43 6.98
C ALA A 492 -4.10 -8.90 7.13
N PHE A 493 -5.16 -8.31 7.71
CA PHE A 493 -5.18 -6.87 8.02
C PHE A 493 -4.14 -6.49 9.08
N GLN A 494 -4.03 -7.26 10.17
CA GLN A 494 -3.02 -7.03 11.20
C GLN A 494 -1.60 -7.06 10.62
N SER A 495 -1.30 -8.09 9.82
CA SER A 495 -0.02 -8.19 9.11
C SER A 495 0.20 -7.00 8.18
N TYR A 496 -0.81 -6.66 7.38
CA TYR A 496 -0.73 -5.58 6.41
C TYR A 496 -0.40 -4.24 7.05
N VAL A 497 -1.06 -3.89 8.17
CA VAL A 497 -0.83 -2.62 8.86
C VAL A 497 0.63 -2.50 9.31
N ALA A 498 1.24 -3.57 9.82
CA ALA A 498 2.66 -3.54 10.17
C ALA A 498 3.55 -3.24 8.94
N HIS A 499 3.27 -3.88 7.80
CA HIS A 499 4.02 -3.64 6.56
C HIS A 499 3.80 -2.25 5.96
N GLU A 500 2.58 -1.73 6.02
CA GLU A 500 2.25 -0.38 5.55
C GLU A 500 3.07 0.65 6.31
N GLU A 501 3.23 0.50 7.63
CA GLU A 501 3.99 1.42 8.46
C GLU A 501 5.50 1.40 8.16
N ILE A 502 6.09 0.21 8.02
CA ILE A 502 7.52 0.07 7.64
C ILE A 502 7.77 0.71 6.27
N MET A 503 6.87 0.46 5.32
CA MET A 503 7.00 1.03 3.97
C MET A 503 6.89 2.55 4.01
N ARG A 504 5.92 3.09 4.76
CA ARG A 504 5.73 4.53 4.89
C ARG A 504 6.91 5.19 5.58
N SER A 505 7.51 4.59 6.62
CA SER A 505 8.69 5.17 7.26
C SER A 505 9.88 5.27 6.29
N GLU A 506 10.11 4.25 5.46
CA GLU A 506 11.17 4.30 4.45
C GLU A 506 10.88 5.35 3.36
N LEU A 507 9.65 5.41 2.85
CA LEU A 507 9.27 6.42 1.85
C LEU A 507 9.34 7.85 2.40
N THR A 508 8.99 8.04 3.68
CA THR A 508 9.09 9.33 4.37
C THR A 508 10.55 9.75 4.48
N ARG A 509 11.44 8.83 4.88
CA ARG A 509 12.89 9.08 4.92
C ARG A 509 13.44 9.49 3.55
N ILE A 510 13.01 8.82 2.47
CA ILE A 510 13.42 9.18 1.10
C ILE A 510 12.92 10.59 0.73
N SER A 511 11.64 10.86 1.01
CA SER A 511 11.02 12.17 0.76
C SER A 511 11.75 13.30 1.49
N GLU A 512 12.10 13.12 2.76
CA GLU A 512 12.78 14.12 3.59
C GLU A 512 14.25 14.32 3.23
N THR A 513 14.93 13.27 2.76
CA THR A 513 16.35 13.33 2.38
C THR A 513 16.57 13.77 0.93
N GLY A 514 15.51 13.80 0.10
CA GLY A 514 15.60 14.14 -1.32
C GLY A 514 16.29 13.07 -2.17
N LEU A 515 16.47 11.85 -1.63
CA LEU A 515 17.06 10.72 -2.36
C LEU A 515 16.14 10.32 -3.52
N SER A 516 16.74 9.94 -4.65
CA SER A 516 15.98 9.44 -5.79
C SER A 516 15.42 8.04 -5.50
N LEU A 517 14.14 7.83 -5.80
CA LEU A 517 13.54 6.49 -5.79
C LEU A 517 14.19 5.54 -6.80
N ARG A 518 14.93 6.06 -7.80
CA ARG A 518 15.70 5.23 -8.74
C ARG A 518 16.95 4.64 -8.09
N GLU A 519 17.48 5.30 -7.06
CA GLU A 519 18.64 4.88 -6.28
C GLU A 519 18.23 4.06 -5.05
N TRP A 520 16.94 4.06 -4.71
CA TRP A 520 16.40 3.28 -3.60
C TRP A 520 16.46 1.78 -3.88
N LYS A 521 17.18 1.05 -3.03
CA LYS A 521 17.20 -0.42 -3.04
C LYS A 521 15.80 -0.95 -2.73
N ARG A 522 15.11 -1.44 -3.75
CA ARG A 522 13.75 -2.01 -3.63
C ARG A 522 13.80 -3.34 -2.92
N SER A 523 13.66 -3.27 -1.62
CA SER A 523 13.70 -4.40 -0.71
C SER A 523 12.40 -4.40 0.10
N PHE A 524 11.56 -5.42 -0.08
CA PHE A 524 10.27 -5.53 0.59
C PHE A 524 10.24 -6.74 1.51
N ALA A 525 10.04 -6.52 2.80
CA ALA A 525 9.65 -7.56 3.75
C ALA A 525 8.14 -7.71 3.72
N LEU A 526 7.64 -8.93 3.58
CA LEU A 526 6.23 -9.25 3.44
C LEU A 526 5.85 -10.37 4.39
N SER A 527 4.65 -10.26 4.96
CA SER A 527 4.07 -11.29 5.79
C SER A 527 3.88 -12.56 4.94
N PRO A 528 4.07 -13.76 5.53
CA PRO A 528 3.93 -15.03 4.85
C PRO A 528 2.61 -15.21 4.06
N ALA A 529 1.54 -14.53 4.47
CA ALA A 529 0.20 -14.62 3.88
C ALA A 529 -0.06 -13.66 2.71
N LEU A 530 0.86 -12.73 2.42
CA LEU A 530 0.62 -11.65 1.46
C LEU A 530 1.61 -11.67 0.28
N SER A 531 1.06 -11.47 -0.92
CA SER A 531 1.84 -11.03 -2.10
C SER A 531 1.81 -9.50 -2.18
N PRO A 532 2.91 -8.83 -2.59
CA PRO A 532 2.99 -7.36 -2.54
C PRO A 532 1.97 -6.71 -3.48
N CYS A 533 1.80 -7.31 -4.66
CA CYS A 533 0.87 -6.89 -5.71
C CYS A 533 0.60 -8.07 -6.65
N ARG A 534 -0.16 -7.82 -7.72
CA ARG A 534 -0.49 -8.82 -8.75
C ARG A 534 0.78 -9.36 -9.42
N LYS A 535 0.93 -10.69 -9.46
CA LYS A 535 2.09 -11.36 -10.09
C LYS A 535 2.33 -10.89 -11.53
N SER A 536 1.28 -10.58 -12.29
CA SER A 536 1.36 -10.19 -13.70
C SER A 536 2.05 -8.85 -13.97
N VAL A 537 2.16 -7.96 -12.98
CA VAL A 537 2.84 -6.66 -13.15
C VAL A 537 4.34 -6.72 -12.79
N ILE A 538 4.79 -7.83 -12.19
CA ILE A 538 6.19 -8.05 -11.85
C ILE A 538 6.80 -9.02 -12.89
N ALA A 539 7.88 -8.60 -13.53
CA ALA A 539 8.79 -9.50 -14.23
C ALA A 539 9.54 -10.34 -13.18
N LEU A 540 8.98 -11.50 -12.79
CA LEU A 540 9.71 -12.45 -11.97
C LEU A 540 10.44 -13.41 -12.90
N GLY A 541 11.77 -13.35 -12.88
CA GLY A 541 12.66 -14.15 -13.70
C GLY A 541 14.06 -13.57 -13.66
N ASP A 542 14.21 -12.32 -14.14
CA ASP A 542 15.53 -11.71 -14.37
C ASP A 542 15.83 -10.54 -13.42
N ASP A 543 14.80 -9.84 -12.93
CA ASP A 543 14.97 -8.59 -12.15
C ASP A 543 14.79 -8.75 -10.63
N TYR A 544 14.37 -9.90 -10.09
CA TYR A 544 14.05 -10.01 -8.64
C TYR A 544 14.29 -11.40 -8.06
N ILE A 545 14.91 -11.46 -6.87
CA ILE A 545 15.02 -12.67 -6.03
C ILE A 545 13.92 -12.69 -4.96
N ARG A 546 13.37 -13.88 -4.71
CA ARG A 546 12.37 -14.12 -3.66
C ARG A 546 12.83 -15.18 -2.67
N GLY A 547 12.92 -14.83 -1.40
CA GLY A 547 12.93 -15.80 -0.30
C GLY A 547 11.51 -16.27 0.03
N ARG A 548 11.33 -17.58 0.23
CA ARG A 548 10.06 -18.17 0.69
C ARG A 548 10.17 -18.64 2.14
N ARG A 549 9.03 -18.60 2.82
CA ARG A 549 8.75 -18.99 4.22
C ARG A 549 9.20 -20.40 4.68
N THR A 550 9.81 -21.24 3.85
CA THR A 550 10.25 -22.57 4.34
C THR A 550 11.45 -22.47 5.29
N GLY A 551 12.05 -21.28 5.42
CA GLY A 551 13.36 -21.16 6.02
C GLY A 551 14.39 -21.96 5.22
N GLY A 552 15.55 -22.21 5.83
CA GLY A 552 16.59 -23.03 5.23
C GLY A 552 17.89 -22.29 4.99
N TRP A 553 18.78 -22.95 4.26
CA TRP A 553 20.14 -22.50 4.00
C TRP A 553 20.21 -21.55 2.80
N THR A 554 20.99 -20.49 2.95
CA THR A 554 21.48 -19.63 1.89
C THR A 554 23.00 -19.66 1.94
N GLN A 555 23.63 -20.03 0.84
CA GLN A 555 25.09 -20.13 0.72
C GLN A 555 25.56 -19.13 -0.33
N GLN A 556 26.69 -18.47 -0.06
CA GLN A 556 27.44 -17.75 -1.08
C GLN A 556 27.84 -18.72 -2.21
N ARG A 557 27.64 -18.32 -3.46
CA ARG A 557 28.02 -19.08 -4.66
C ARG A 557 29.26 -18.51 -5.32
N GLY A 558 29.36 -17.18 -5.43
CA GLY A 558 30.49 -16.51 -6.05
C GLY A 558 31.71 -16.61 -5.15
N ALA A 559 32.62 -17.54 -5.45
CA ALA A 559 33.72 -17.89 -4.56
C ALA A 559 35.01 -17.18 -4.93
N VAL A 560 35.22 -16.90 -6.23
CA VAL A 560 36.45 -16.27 -6.73
C VAL A 560 36.35 -14.75 -6.63
N LEU A 561 36.78 -14.20 -5.51
CA LEU A 561 36.85 -12.74 -5.24
C LEU A 561 38.28 -12.21 -5.46
N SER A 562 38.46 -10.90 -5.64
CA SER A 562 39.79 -10.28 -5.67
C SER A 562 40.50 -10.39 -4.31
N ALA A 563 41.83 -10.24 -4.29
CA ALA A 563 42.60 -10.32 -3.05
C ALA A 563 42.15 -9.27 -2.01
N ASP A 564 41.84 -8.05 -2.46
CA ASP A 564 41.37 -6.96 -1.60
C ASP A 564 40.01 -7.27 -0.98
N LEU A 565 39.04 -7.74 -1.77
CA LEU A 565 37.71 -8.12 -1.29
C LEU A 565 37.80 -9.28 -0.29
N ARG A 566 38.64 -10.28 -0.56
CA ARG A 566 38.87 -11.39 0.39
C ARG A 566 39.47 -10.90 1.71
N SER A 567 40.42 -9.95 1.64
CA SER A 567 41.03 -9.36 2.83
C SER A 567 40.00 -8.57 3.65
N ALA A 568 39.17 -7.75 2.99
CA ALA A 568 38.09 -7.01 3.64
C ALA A 568 37.08 -7.96 4.31
N ASN A 569 36.63 -9.01 3.61
CA ASN A 569 35.71 -10.00 4.17
C ASN A 569 36.32 -10.76 5.36
N ALA A 570 37.60 -11.10 5.29
CA ALA A 570 38.30 -11.74 6.40
C ALA A 570 38.39 -10.81 7.62
N GLN A 571 38.61 -9.51 7.42
CA GLN A 571 38.62 -8.51 8.49
C GLN A 571 37.22 -8.32 9.12
N ALA A 572 36.17 -8.26 8.31
CA ALA A 572 34.79 -8.18 8.80
C ALA A 572 34.43 -9.39 9.66
N ILE A 573 34.80 -10.60 9.21
CA ILE A 573 34.65 -11.83 10.00
C ILE A 573 35.47 -11.78 11.29
N ALA A 574 36.74 -11.36 11.22
CA ALA A 574 37.62 -11.28 12.38
C ALA A 574 37.08 -10.33 13.45
N LYS A 575 36.58 -9.15 13.06
CA LYS A 575 35.93 -8.18 13.96
C LYS A 575 34.82 -8.82 14.78
N LEU A 576 33.98 -9.65 14.16
CA LEU A 576 32.96 -10.41 14.89
C LEU A 576 33.60 -11.52 15.73
N THR A 577 34.44 -12.38 15.15
CA THR A 577 34.93 -13.58 15.84
C THR A 577 35.87 -13.29 17.00
N ASP A 578 36.56 -12.16 16.99
CA ASP A 578 37.48 -11.74 18.05
C ASP A 578 36.74 -11.06 19.21
N SER A 579 35.52 -10.56 18.96
CA SER A 579 34.66 -9.93 19.96
C SER A 579 33.87 -10.93 20.81
N PHE A 580 33.83 -12.20 20.42
CA PHE A 580 33.04 -13.24 21.08
C PHE A 580 33.86 -14.50 21.37
N SER A 581 33.54 -15.18 22.47
CA SER A 581 34.15 -16.46 22.81
C SER A 581 33.42 -17.62 22.13
N PHE A 582 34.17 -18.46 21.42
CA PHE A 582 33.65 -19.66 20.76
C PHE A 582 34.06 -20.91 21.53
N ALA A 583 33.09 -21.76 21.86
CA ALA A 583 33.32 -23.05 22.50
C ALA A 583 33.33 -24.18 21.45
N PRO A 584 34.02 -25.31 21.69
CA PRO A 584 33.88 -26.48 20.82
C PRO A 584 32.41 -26.91 20.71
N ASP A 585 31.91 -27.16 19.51
CA ASP A 585 30.59 -27.75 19.32
C ASP A 585 30.61 -29.22 19.78
N THR A 586 29.65 -29.59 20.63
CA THR A 586 29.51 -30.95 21.17
C THR A 586 28.31 -31.69 20.58
N SER A 587 27.67 -31.14 19.55
CA SER A 587 26.48 -31.69 18.91
C SER A 587 26.79 -32.97 18.13
N TYR A 588 28.05 -33.15 17.72
CA TYR A 588 28.55 -34.36 17.08
C TYR A 588 29.99 -34.66 17.53
N PRO A 589 30.28 -35.88 18.02
CA PRO A 589 31.63 -36.26 18.43
C PRO A 589 32.50 -36.57 17.20
N ALA A 590 33.23 -35.58 16.70
CA ALA A 590 34.17 -35.75 15.60
C ALA A 590 35.61 -35.97 16.08
N ALA A 591 36.27 -37.01 15.56
CA ALA A 591 37.70 -37.26 15.80
C ALA A 591 38.60 -36.46 14.83
N ALA A 592 38.14 -36.19 13.61
CA ALA A 592 38.91 -35.48 12.59
C ALA A 592 38.81 -33.96 12.78
N PRO A 593 39.93 -33.21 12.77
CA PRO A 593 39.90 -31.74 12.85
C PRO A 593 39.05 -31.07 11.75
N SER A 594 38.92 -31.71 10.58
CA SER A 594 38.07 -31.26 9.47
C SER A 594 36.57 -31.40 9.73
N GLN A 595 36.16 -32.05 10.81
CA GLN A 595 34.78 -32.27 11.24
C GLN A 595 34.51 -31.69 12.64
N GLN A 596 35.50 -31.03 13.24
CA GLN A 596 35.37 -30.32 14.52
C GLN A 596 35.05 -28.86 14.27
N HIS A 597 34.13 -28.29 15.05
CA HIS A 597 33.66 -26.91 14.87
C HIS A 597 33.66 -26.16 16.20
N ALA A 598 33.62 -24.84 16.14
CA ALA A 598 33.42 -23.99 17.32
C ALA A 598 32.19 -23.12 17.13
N VAL A 599 31.44 -22.85 18.21
CA VAL A 599 30.15 -22.16 18.16
C VAL A 599 30.02 -21.13 19.29
N CYS A 600 29.32 -20.04 18.99
CA CYS A 600 28.82 -19.07 19.95
C CYS A 600 27.31 -18.88 19.71
N HIS A 601 26.47 -19.20 20.70
CA HIS A 601 25.00 -19.10 20.59
C HIS A 601 24.42 -17.76 21.07
N SER A 602 25.28 -16.87 21.56
CA SER A 602 24.93 -15.63 22.24
C SER A 602 25.51 -14.41 21.54
N VAL A 603 25.54 -14.44 20.20
CA VAL A 603 25.92 -13.27 19.40
C VAL A 603 24.66 -12.42 19.19
N PRO A 604 24.62 -11.15 19.62
CA PRO A 604 23.49 -10.27 19.38
C PRO A 604 23.18 -10.10 17.88
N VAL A 605 21.89 -10.00 17.52
CA VAL A 605 21.48 -9.88 16.11
C VAL A 605 22.08 -8.63 15.42
N ASN A 606 22.26 -7.52 16.14
CA ASN A 606 22.87 -6.31 15.58
C ASN A 606 24.33 -6.52 15.15
N GLU A 607 25.11 -7.32 15.87
CA GLU A 607 26.48 -7.68 15.51
C GLU A 607 26.51 -8.53 14.23
N ALA A 608 25.53 -9.43 14.09
CA ALA A 608 25.35 -10.22 12.88
C ALA A 608 24.92 -9.36 11.66
N VAL A 609 24.08 -8.36 11.89
CA VAL A 609 23.70 -7.35 10.88
C VAL A 609 24.95 -6.59 10.44
N GLU A 610 25.76 -6.10 11.37
CA GLU A 610 26.99 -5.35 11.08
C GLU A 610 27.98 -6.19 10.25
N LEU A 611 28.21 -7.46 10.62
CA LEU A 611 29.01 -8.39 9.81
C LEU A 611 28.50 -8.45 8.36
N LEU A 612 27.20 -8.63 8.16
CA LEU A 612 26.62 -8.80 6.83
C LEU A 612 26.60 -7.50 6.01
N VAL A 613 26.60 -6.33 6.65
CA VAL A 613 26.77 -5.03 5.97
C VAL A 613 28.21 -4.85 5.50
N ASP A 614 29.18 -5.24 6.32
CA ASP A 614 30.61 -5.11 6.01
C ASP A 614 31.11 -6.20 5.03
N TYR A 615 30.38 -7.32 4.89
CA TYR A 615 30.74 -8.44 4.02
C TYR A 615 30.38 -8.17 2.54
N GLN A 616 31.40 -8.17 1.68
CA GLN A 616 31.30 -7.79 0.28
C GLN A 616 31.16 -9.01 -0.64
N LEU A 617 30.22 -8.93 -1.59
CA LEU A 617 29.89 -9.98 -2.56
C LEU A 617 29.90 -9.39 -3.97
N LEU A 618 30.36 -10.15 -4.97
CA LEU A 618 30.36 -9.73 -6.37
C LEU A 618 29.18 -10.30 -7.16
N ASP A 619 28.79 -11.55 -6.90
CA ASP A 619 27.68 -12.17 -7.62
C ASP A 619 26.35 -11.50 -7.21
N PRO A 620 25.58 -10.96 -8.17
CA PRO A 620 24.35 -10.25 -7.86
C PRO A 620 23.27 -11.13 -7.20
N ARG A 621 23.30 -12.47 -7.40
CA ARG A 621 22.37 -13.40 -6.75
C ARG A 621 22.69 -13.54 -5.27
N ASP A 622 23.97 -13.61 -4.94
CA ASP A 622 24.44 -13.63 -3.56
C ASP A 622 24.10 -12.31 -2.85
N VAL A 623 24.35 -11.16 -3.49
CA VAL A 623 24.00 -9.83 -2.95
C VAL A 623 22.50 -9.74 -2.64
N ALA A 624 21.64 -10.12 -3.58
CA ALA A 624 20.20 -10.07 -3.39
C ALA A 624 19.71 -11.07 -2.32
N SER A 625 20.30 -12.27 -2.25
CA SER A 625 19.98 -13.27 -1.22
C SER A 625 20.41 -12.81 0.18
N MET A 626 21.61 -12.25 0.30
CA MET A 626 22.14 -11.73 1.56
C MET A 626 21.37 -10.49 2.03
N THR A 627 20.99 -9.60 1.10
CA THR A 627 20.10 -8.47 1.39
C THR A 627 18.76 -8.95 1.97
N GLY A 628 18.17 -10.00 1.39
CA GLY A 628 16.95 -10.60 1.92
C GLY A 628 17.09 -11.18 3.34
N ILE A 629 18.27 -11.69 3.69
CA ILE A 629 18.57 -12.14 5.07
C ILE A 629 18.79 -10.94 6.00
N LEU A 630 19.54 -9.93 5.55
CA LEU A 630 19.78 -8.70 6.30
C LEU A 630 18.46 -8.01 6.67
N MET A 631 17.50 -7.95 5.74
CA MET A 631 16.15 -7.47 6.02
C MET A 631 15.47 -8.25 7.14
N GLN A 632 15.53 -9.59 7.09
CA GLN A 632 14.92 -10.44 8.11
C GLN A 632 15.57 -10.25 9.48
N LEU A 633 16.90 -10.12 9.53
CA LEU A 633 17.63 -9.84 10.76
C LEU A 633 17.32 -8.44 11.30
N GLY A 634 17.20 -7.44 10.43
CA GLY A 634 16.78 -6.09 10.80
C GLY A 634 15.37 -6.06 11.39
N GLU A 635 14.42 -6.80 10.80
CA GLU A 635 13.08 -6.96 11.36
C GLU A 635 13.09 -7.71 12.69
N LEU A 636 13.89 -8.77 12.82
CA LEU A 636 14.05 -9.50 14.08
C LEU A 636 14.62 -8.59 15.17
N SER A 637 15.66 -7.79 14.86
CA SER A 637 16.26 -6.84 15.80
C SER A 637 15.28 -5.76 16.26
N ARG A 638 14.43 -5.23 15.35
CA ARG A 638 13.38 -4.25 15.70
C ARG A 638 12.29 -4.85 16.58
N ALA A 639 11.84 -6.06 16.26
CA ALA A 639 10.78 -6.74 16.99
C ALA A 639 11.25 -7.29 18.35
N GLN A 640 12.52 -7.70 18.43
CA GLN A 640 13.15 -8.32 19.58
C GLN A 640 14.60 -7.79 19.71
N PRO A 641 14.82 -6.66 20.40
CA PRO A 641 16.15 -6.07 20.53
C PRO A 641 17.20 -7.00 21.16
N ASP A 642 16.78 -7.88 22.07
CA ASP A 642 17.64 -8.85 22.75
C ASP A 642 17.78 -10.19 21.99
N ALA A 643 17.33 -10.25 20.74
CA ALA A 643 17.45 -11.47 19.94
C ALA A 643 18.92 -11.82 19.67
N MET A 644 19.20 -13.12 19.67
CA MET A 644 20.54 -13.68 19.49
C MET A 644 20.58 -14.59 18.25
N VAL A 645 21.76 -14.67 17.63
CA VAL A 645 22.09 -15.62 16.56
C VAL A 645 23.15 -16.61 17.02
N SER A 646 23.18 -17.77 16.37
CA SER A 646 24.23 -18.77 16.54
C SER A 646 25.28 -18.61 15.45
N VAL A 647 26.55 -18.41 15.81
CA VAL A 647 27.66 -18.31 14.87
C VAL A 647 28.57 -19.51 15.03
N TYR A 648 28.83 -20.22 13.94
CA TYR A 648 29.72 -21.37 13.86
C TYR A 648 30.98 -21.01 13.08
N ARG A 649 32.14 -21.30 13.66
CA ARG A 649 33.43 -21.37 12.96
C ARG A 649 33.64 -22.82 12.54
N MET A 650 33.49 -23.08 11.25
CA MET A 650 33.56 -24.42 10.71
C MET A 650 35.03 -24.79 10.48
N ARG A 651 35.46 -25.92 11.05
CA ARG A 651 36.78 -26.51 10.83
C ARG A 651 37.95 -25.58 11.21
N PRO A 652 37.96 -24.95 12.40
CA PRO A 652 38.91 -23.87 12.72
C PRO A 652 40.38 -24.32 12.70
N ASN A 653 40.64 -25.63 12.83
CA ASN A 653 41.98 -26.22 12.86
C ASN A 653 42.29 -27.08 11.63
N ALA A 654 41.54 -26.94 10.53
CA ALA A 654 41.73 -27.74 9.32
C ALA A 654 41.41 -26.97 8.03
N THR A 655 42.23 -27.17 7.01
CA THR A 655 42.01 -26.60 5.68
C THR A 655 41.21 -27.56 4.81
N GLY A 656 40.20 -27.03 4.11
CA GLY A 656 39.47 -27.76 3.07
C GLY A 656 39.74 -27.15 1.70
N VAL A 657 39.44 -27.90 0.64
CA VAL A 657 39.51 -27.42 -0.75
C VAL A 657 38.12 -27.40 -1.38
N ARG A 658 37.81 -26.36 -2.16
CA ARG A 658 36.65 -26.29 -3.06
C ARG A 658 37.08 -25.87 -4.44
N THR A 659 36.44 -26.45 -5.45
CA THR A 659 36.70 -26.13 -6.85
C THR A 659 35.49 -25.43 -7.42
N ALA A 660 35.66 -24.17 -7.78
CA ALA A 660 34.71 -23.38 -8.52
C ALA A 660 34.72 -23.76 -10.02
N ASP A 661 33.61 -23.54 -10.70
CA ASP A 661 33.50 -23.68 -12.14
C ASP A 661 34.27 -22.59 -12.91
N GLU A 662 34.14 -22.59 -14.23
CA GLU A 662 34.86 -21.64 -15.11
C GLU A 662 34.48 -20.17 -14.83
N ASP A 663 33.25 -19.92 -14.39
CA ASP A 663 32.74 -18.60 -14.02
C ASP A 663 33.11 -18.19 -12.57
N GLY A 664 33.82 -19.06 -11.83
CA GLY A 664 34.22 -18.81 -10.46
C GLY A 664 33.11 -19.05 -9.42
N MET A 665 32.12 -19.86 -9.78
CA MET A 665 30.94 -20.16 -8.97
C MET A 665 31.01 -21.56 -8.32
N LEU A 666 30.36 -21.69 -7.16
CA LEU A 666 30.08 -22.94 -6.46
C LEU A 666 28.57 -23.22 -6.53
N GLU A 667 28.07 -23.62 -7.70
CA GLU A 667 26.62 -23.75 -7.97
C GLU A 667 25.90 -24.78 -7.07
N ASP A 668 26.60 -25.85 -6.69
CA ASP A 668 26.08 -26.87 -5.76
C ASP A 668 26.28 -26.48 -4.27
N GLY A 669 26.78 -25.28 -4.01
CA GLY A 669 27.18 -24.82 -2.69
C GLY A 669 28.55 -25.34 -2.25
N PHE A 670 28.94 -25.01 -1.01
CA PHE A 670 30.26 -25.35 -0.48
C PHE A 670 30.21 -26.11 0.85
N GLN A 671 29.06 -26.21 1.49
CA GLN A 671 28.87 -27.03 2.70
C GLN A 671 29.25 -28.49 2.40
N GLN A 672 30.08 -29.08 3.26
CA GLN A 672 30.44 -30.49 3.16
C GLN A 672 29.20 -31.37 3.40
N GLY A 673 28.94 -32.28 2.46
CA GLY A 673 27.88 -33.28 2.58
C GLY A 673 28.18 -34.36 3.62
N ARG A 674 27.25 -35.31 3.74
CA ARG A 674 27.44 -36.49 4.59
C ARG A 674 28.62 -37.32 4.09
N THR A 675 29.44 -37.84 5.01
CA THR A 675 30.54 -38.75 4.66
C THR A 675 30.50 -40.01 5.52
N GLY A 676 30.52 -41.18 4.86
CA GLY A 676 30.44 -42.50 5.49
C GLY A 676 29.02 -43.04 5.65
N ASP A 677 28.90 -44.33 5.99
CA ASP A 677 27.63 -45.04 6.25
C ASP A 677 27.50 -45.37 7.76
N GLY A 678 26.29 -45.24 8.33
CA GLY A 678 26.00 -45.61 9.72
C GLY A 678 25.88 -44.46 10.72
N THR A 679 25.79 -44.77 12.02
CA THR A 679 25.56 -43.81 13.13
C THR A 679 26.77 -42.97 13.51
N THR A 680 27.96 -43.32 12.99
CA THR A 680 29.23 -42.58 13.14
C THR A 680 29.60 -41.82 11.87
N ALA A 681 28.69 -41.74 10.89
CA ALA A 681 28.88 -40.96 9.68
C ALA A 681 28.77 -39.46 10.00
N TYR A 682 29.68 -38.66 9.46
CA TYR A 682 29.61 -37.22 9.60
C TYR A 682 28.28 -36.74 8.99
N PRO A 683 27.45 -36.00 9.74
CA PRO A 683 26.10 -35.65 9.30
C PRO A 683 26.07 -34.58 8.21
N GLY A 684 27.23 -33.98 7.88
CA GLY A 684 27.37 -32.86 6.96
C GLY A 684 27.24 -31.50 7.66
N ASP A 685 27.80 -30.46 7.07
CA ASP A 685 27.85 -29.11 7.67
C ASP A 685 26.44 -28.55 7.91
N ALA A 686 25.47 -28.88 7.04
CA ALA A 686 24.09 -28.41 7.14
C ALA A 686 23.33 -28.89 8.40
N PHE A 687 23.88 -29.88 9.12
CA PHE A 687 23.38 -30.37 10.40
C PHE A 687 23.59 -29.35 11.53
N PHE A 688 24.70 -28.60 11.50
CA PHE A 688 25.10 -27.68 12.56
C PHE A 688 24.38 -26.35 12.44
N LYS A 689 23.23 -26.26 13.10
CA LYS A 689 22.36 -25.09 13.13
C LYS A 689 21.49 -25.06 14.37
N SER A 690 21.06 -23.86 14.73
CA SER A 690 20.03 -23.67 15.74
C SER A 690 18.62 -23.90 15.17
N GLY A 691 17.75 -24.51 15.97
CA GLY A 691 16.35 -24.74 15.62
C GLY A 691 15.43 -23.52 15.83
N ASN A 692 15.86 -22.57 16.66
CA ASN A 692 15.06 -21.40 17.07
C ASN A 692 15.76 -20.05 16.84
N GLN A 693 17.03 -20.04 16.43
CA GLN A 693 17.80 -18.84 16.10
C GLN A 693 18.31 -18.90 14.65
N VAL A 694 18.55 -17.73 14.05
CA VAL A 694 19.32 -17.67 12.80
C VAL A 694 20.73 -18.20 13.07
N THR A 695 21.25 -19.00 12.15
CA THR A 695 22.60 -19.55 12.22
C THR A 695 23.47 -18.96 11.12
N ILE A 696 24.70 -18.57 11.45
CA ILE A 696 25.74 -18.16 10.51
C ILE A 696 26.87 -19.17 10.62
N GLN A 697 27.28 -19.77 9.51
CA GLN A 697 28.48 -20.58 9.41
C GLN A 697 29.54 -19.82 8.63
N ILE A 698 30.71 -19.69 9.26
CA ILE A 698 31.92 -19.11 8.71
C ILE A 698 32.82 -20.27 8.28
N HIS A 699 33.17 -20.31 7.00
CA HIS A 699 34.03 -21.31 6.40
C HIS A 699 35.30 -20.68 5.86
N GLN A 700 36.40 -21.45 5.87
CA GLN A 700 37.64 -21.10 5.19
C GLN A 700 38.08 -22.24 4.28
N TYR A 701 38.18 -21.97 2.98
CA TYR A 701 38.57 -22.96 1.96
C TYR A 701 39.73 -22.43 1.11
N ASP A 702 40.64 -23.33 0.74
CA ASP A 702 41.51 -23.11 -0.41
C ASP A 702 40.67 -23.31 -1.68
N LEU A 703 40.68 -22.32 -2.57
CA LEU A 703 39.86 -22.31 -3.76
C LEU A 703 40.69 -22.67 -4.99
N LEU A 704 40.17 -23.62 -5.74
CA LEU A 704 40.57 -23.91 -7.12
C LEU A 704 39.49 -23.38 -8.08
N GLN A 705 39.86 -23.02 -9.30
CA GLN A 705 38.94 -22.66 -10.38
C GLN A 705 39.21 -23.56 -11.59
N GLN A 706 38.16 -24.03 -12.26
CA GLN A 706 38.31 -24.71 -13.54
C GLN A 706 38.72 -23.70 -14.61
N VAL A 707 39.84 -23.94 -15.27
CA VAL A 707 40.35 -23.14 -16.38
C VAL A 707 40.83 -24.10 -17.47
N GLU A 708 40.21 -24.07 -18.64
CA GLU A 708 40.55 -24.93 -19.79
C GLU A 708 40.62 -26.43 -19.42
N GLY A 709 39.71 -26.89 -18.55
CA GLY A 709 39.63 -28.29 -18.10
C GLY A 709 40.63 -28.69 -17.01
N ALA A 710 41.37 -27.75 -16.41
CA ALA A 710 42.25 -27.98 -15.26
C ALA A 710 41.86 -27.13 -14.05
N ALA A 711 41.97 -27.70 -12.85
CA ALA A 711 41.72 -26.98 -11.59
C ALA A 711 42.98 -26.21 -11.14
N VAL A 712 42.93 -24.89 -11.17
CA VAL A 712 44.04 -23.98 -10.82
C VAL A 712 43.78 -23.31 -9.48
N SER A 713 44.79 -23.22 -8.59
CA SER A 713 44.64 -22.53 -7.31
C SER A 713 44.52 -21.02 -7.49
N VAL A 714 43.43 -20.44 -6.96
CA VAL A 714 43.10 -19.01 -7.12
C VAL A 714 43.03 -18.25 -5.79
N ALA A 715 42.83 -18.95 -4.67
CA ALA A 715 42.89 -18.36 -3.33
C ALA A 715 43.25 -19.40 -2.27
N LYS A 716 43.86 -18.94 -1.17
CA LYS A 716 44.06 -19.72 0.05
C LYS A 716 43.24 -19.14 1.18
N ALA A 717 42.69 -20.01 2.03
CA ALA A 717 41.89 -19.64 3.21
C ALA A 717 40.80 -18.59 2.91
N ALA A 718 40.13 -18.69 1.76
CA ALA A 718 39.08 -17.77 1.36
C ALA A 718 37.86 -17.90 2.30
N PRO A 719 37.36 -16.80 2.88
CA PRO A 719 36.16 -16.83 3.68
C PRO A 719 34.91 -17.07 2.82
N LEU A 720 34.02 -17.94 3.27
CA LEU A 720 32.69 -18.15 2.69
C LEU A 720 31.63 -18.21 3.80
N LEU A 721 30.45 -17.63 3.54
CA LEU A 721 29.34 -17.58 4.50
C LEU A 721 28.15 -18.43 4.06
N ALA A 722 27.61 -19.19 5.01
CA ALA A 722 26.33 -19.89 4.87
C ALA A 722 25.41 -19.52 6.04
N LEU A 723 24.17 -19.16 5.74
CA LEU A 723 23.21 -18.69 6.73
C LEU A 723 21.96 -19.57 6.71
N HIS A 724 21.44 -19.92 7.88
CA HIS A 724 20.20 -20.67 8.04
C HIS A 724 19.17 -19.86 8.81
N VAL A 725 18.00 -19.66 8.21
CA VAL A 725 16.86 -19.03 8.89
C VAL A 725 15.84 -20.12 9.28
N PRO A 726 15.51 -20.29 10.56
CA PRO A 726 14.46 -21.22 10.99
C PRO A 726 13.08 -20.86 10.39
N PRO A 727 12.21 -21.84 10.11
CA PRO A 727 10.88 -21.58 9.55
C PRO A 727 10.02 -20.62 10.39
N ALA A 728 10.20 -20.61 11.72
CA ALA A 728 9.48 -19.74 12.63
C ALA A 728 9.89 -18.26 12.52
N LEU A 729 11.11 -17.98 12.05
CA LEU A 729 11.66 -16.63 11.86
C LEU A 729 11.65 -16.18 10.39
N ALA A 730 11.29 -17.07 9.46
CA ALA A 730 11.34 -16.80 8.03
C ALA A 730 10.22 -15.85 7.59
N LEU A 731 10.59 -14.75 6.94
CA LEU A 731 9.66 -13.82 6.27
C LEU A 731 9.71 -14.05 4.76
N ASN A 732 8.60 -13.73 4.07
CA ASN A 732 8.68 -13.59 2.61
C ASN A 732 9.37 -12.27 2.31
N TRP A 733 10.27 -12.26 1.33
CA TRP A 733 10.90 -11.02 0.90
C TRP A 733 11.12 -11.01 -0.60
N ILE A 734 11.24 -9.81 -1.15
CA ILE A 734 11.52 -9.58 -2.56
C ILE A 734 12.59 -8.50 -2.64
N VAL A 735 13.68 -8.80 -3.32
CA VAL A 735 14.80 -7.88 -3.57
C VAL A 735 15.04 -7.82 -5.08
N GLN A 736 15.21 -6.62 -5.64
CA GLN A 736 15.53 -6.44 -7.05
C GLN A 736 16.99 -6.82 -7.34
N PHE A 737 17.24 -7.53 -8.45
CA PHE A 737 18.55 -7.64 -9.10
C PHE A 737 19.00 -6.25 -9.56
N GLN A 738 20.23 -5.89 -9.24
CA GLN A 738 20.91 -4.78 -9.88
C GLN A 738 22.10 -5.36 -10.64
N THR A 739 21.97 -5.45 -11.96
CA THR A 739 23.11 -5.68 -12.85
C THR A 739 23.71 -4.32 -13.22
N GLY A 740 24.98 -4.10 -12.89
CA GLY A 740 25.75 -2.92 -13.32
C GLY A 740 25.72 -1.70 -12.39
N GLN A 741 26.17 -1.86 -11.15
CA GLN A 741 26.82 -0.75 -10.41
C GLN A 741 28.33 -0.91 -10.47
#